data_AF-A0A0U0W822-F1
#
_entry.id   AF-A0A0U0W822-F1
#
_cell.length_a   1.000
_cell.length_b   1.000
_cell.length_c   1.000
_cell.angle_alpha   90.00
_cell.angle_beta   90.00
_cell.angle_gamma   90.00
#
_symmetry.space_group_name_H-M   'P 1'
#
loop_
_entity.id
_entity.type
_entity.pdbx_description
1 polymer ?
#
loop_
_entity_poly.entity_id
_entity_poly.type
_entity_poly.pdbx_seq_one_letter_code
_entity_poly.pdbx_strand_id
1 'polypeptide(L)'
;MAPFSFGNRWVGIVGLRTPPPPEPLHKMALRLQKESRSRRIRIDGGLKLRVDEVLSSLTRIRQRAAIAGLYTRANECLIVERMIRSGRQPVVRPWLRREFLALHAPDRLDGSSSRRRADNAARDSSKRAAAPPDEVVATDWAEWCPQAPHSALLPALPDPLSRDLKALDVDLDDEALHWVRWSCLHRSYLYESIPESPVSAEALDLLAALGQGWMRMALLSRVRAQRGDYESNSEVSAVLAADKQIRSRLGQWVTDNEVAYFGRGEAQSLAAGARSTAPERVAMQILGALSMVTVSQAPADGLLELVSFEMQDPEPDWLTLLQSHVKAQPAFTRTETGPDHDKQFTVTVEVNRRSASATAPSVKEARRLATRSYVRRFLPNAIPATRTKPRQTMRPKPFQKTHPDHDRAFQWAQQAFEVADAGLMSQALTHRSWVYENQGLVAQAQQRDYGVLATEGSEALTNLVRHHYALNTLNQTVRVPASAVTSPALPREVVVELFDQMPVASGILCSQKMAISPDIKEDVAQAIVGAAWRANGDRLMKRQPATLAKWIKSFTPTRDPATLLQEYCARHAKATYSVDFERRGPQHHAEFRATITFEMDQQLRWHGEWRNAHNAAKQSAADSALNLLLGAPSTESASPDEDGQALLRGMLLAELRVSDPKNINSAKEIASGLLAVDLLASGKFSEYLGWAQLRTQLLPASGCAVADRLTEYYEAVLTQQRRDALQQWVVAYLPTRGVEQPDNAQRVTSWWQGEDCARLALLEDLLSSVNDADLTDGVLDYIERQAMTVAKATQLQLESIRESDPQGHTLTLRLSGAELANALDPIADVVDAAVGGVTWTRDTQSLSVTIPNTPTAPDALSRAGFDAVEHARKDPWLNDVQHELREFLALAERALDDTPGPTPVQLDDVLAQERALVTQLRTGG
;
A
#
# COMPACT_ATOMS: atom_id res chain seq x y z
N MET A 1 -32.72 9.15 44.07
CA MET A 1 -32.19 10.48 43.68
C MET A 1 -32.44 10.64 42.19
N ALA A 2 -32.94 11.79 41.74
CA ALA A 2 -33.29 12.01 40.33
C ALA A 2 -32.04 12.02 39.42
N PRO A 3 -32.11 11.51 38.18
CA PRO A 3 -30.95 11.49 37.28
C PRO A 3 -30.66 12.90 36.72
N PHE A 4 -29.47 13.40 37.05
CA PHE A 4 -28.57 14.31 36.32
C PHE A 4 -29.17 15.34 35.34
N SER A 5 -28.99 16.65 35.63
CA SER A 5 -29.44 17.76 34.76
C SER A 5 -28.42 18.19 33.69
N PHE A 6 -27.75 17.25 33.01
CA PHE A 6 -26.82 17.56 31.91
C PHE A 6 -27.49 17.74 30.54
N GLY A 7 -28.77 17.35 30.39
CA GLY A 7 -29.49 17.36 29.11
C GLY A 7 -29.66 18.74 28.44
N ASN A 8 -29.37 19.84 29.14
CA ASN A 8 -29.59 21.20 28.63
C ASN A 8 -28.35 21.88 28.00
N ARG A 9 -27.13 21.33 28.12
CA ARG A 9 -25.92 21.97 27.58
C ARG A 9 -25.59 21.64 26.11
N TRP A 10 -26.14 20.55 25.56
CA TRP A 10 -25.79 20.08 24.21
C TRP A 10 -26.74 20.53 23.09
N VAL A 11 -27.91 21.12 23.42
CA VAL A 11 -29.00 21.42 22.46
C VAL A 11 -28.89 22.83 21.82
N GLY A 12 -27.67 23.33 21.62
CA GLY A 12 -27.43 24.76 21.40
C GLY A 12 -27.59 25.33 19.98
N ILE A 13 -27.67 24.54 18.91
CA ILE A 13 -27.63 25.07 17.53
C ILE A 13 -28.48 24.24 16.56
N VAL A 14 -29.78 24.57 16.39
CA VAL A 14 -30.60 24.03 15.27
C VAL A 14 -31.65 25.07 14.82
N GLY A 15 -31.69 25.38 13.53
CA GLY A 15 -32.64 26.32 12.92
C GLY A 15 -33.91 25.62 12.39
N LEU A 16 -35.09 26.15 12.72
CA LEU A 16 -36.38 25.56 12.37
C LEU A 16 -36.77 25.78 10.89
N ARG A 17 -37.10 24.70 10.17
CA ARG A 17 -37.94 24.75 8.95
C ARG A 17 -39.08 23.73 9.06
N THR A 18 -40.29 24.14 8.73
CA THR A 18 -41.51 23.32 8.72
C THR A 18 -41.50 22.26 7.61
N PRO A 19 -41.78 20.97 7.90
CA PRO A 19 -41.82 19.90 6.91
C PRO A 19 -43.24 19.53 6.40
N PRO A 20 -43.33 18.81 5.26
CA PRO A 20 -44.58 18.32 4.61
C PRO A 20 -45.29 17.18 5.38
N PRO A 21 -46.51 16.75 5.00
CA PRO A 21 -47.33 15.84 5.83
C PRO A 21 -46.71 14.44 5.99
N PRO A 22 -46.82 13.82 7.19
CA PRO A 22 -46.02 12.64 7.55
C PRO A 22 -46.58 11.33 6.99
N GLU A 23 -45.65 10.48 6.54
CA GLU A 23 -45.87 9.03 6.34
C GLU A 23 -46.23 8.36 7.69
N PRO A 24 -47.18 7.41 7.75
CA PRO A 24 -47.44 6.64 8.97
C PRO A 24 -46.20 5.91 9.50
N LEU A 25 -45.95 5.91 10.82
CA LEU A 25 -44.72 5.39 11.44
C LEU A 25 -44.34 3.98 11.04
N HIS A 26 -45.31 3.07 10.95
CA HIS A 26 -45.04 1.70 10.53
C HIS A 26 -44.60 1.62 9.05
N LYS A 27 -45.13 2.48 8.16
CA LYS A 27 -44.70 2.51 6.75
C LYS A 27 -43.29 3.08 6.63
N MET A 28 -42.99 4.09 7.44
CA MET A 28 -41.67 4.69 7.53
C MET A 28 -40.63 3.71 8.09
N ALA A 29 -40.96 2.95 9.14
CA ALA A 29 -40.11 1.91 9.70
C ALA A 29 -39.80 0.82 8.65
N LEU A 30 -40.83 0.30 7.97
CA LEU A 30 -40.65 -0.66 6.87
C LEU A 30 -39.82 -0.10 5.72
N ARG A 31 -39.99 1.19 5.37
CA ARG A 31 -39.20 1.88 4.35
C ARG A 31 -37.73 1.99 4.76
N LEU A 32 -37.44 2.47 5.97
CA LEU A 32 -36.08 2.63 6.48
C LEU A 32 -35.38 1.29 6.67
N GLN A 33 -36.10 0.26 7.11
CA GLN A 33 -35.58 -1.11 7.19
C GLN A 33 -35.28 -1.68 5.80
N LYS A 34 -36.05 -1.33 4.77
CA LYS A 34 -35.75 -1.68 3.38
C LYS A 34 -34.59 -0.87 2.81
N GLU A 35 -34.50 0.42 3.14
CA GLU A 35 -33.41 1.30 2.73
C GLU A 35 -32.10 0.90 3.38
N SER A 36 -32.07 0.54 4.67
CA SER A 36 -30.87 0.03 5.36
C SER A 36 -30.28 -1.18 4.62
N ARG A 37 -31.14 -2.09 4.15
CA ARG A 37 -30.81 -3.31 3.40
C ARG A 37 -30.41 -3.06 1.93
N SER A 38 -30.76 -1.92 1.34
CA SER A 38 -30.54 -1.63 -0.09
C SER A 38 -29.73 -0.35 -0.36
N ARG A 39 -29.21 0.27 0.70
CA ARG A 39 -28.45 1.53 0.65
C ARG A 39 -27.26 1.38 -0.28
N ARG A 40 -27.00 2.41 -1.09
CA ARG A 40 -25.85 2.46 -2.00
C ARG A 40 -24.94 3.63 -1.67
N ILE A 41 -23.63 3.39 -1.72
CA ILE A 41 -22.60 4.41 -1.49
C ILE A 41 -21.89 4.69 -2.81
N ARG A 42 -21.59 5.96 -3.04
CA ARG A 42 -20.83 6.40 -4.21
C ARG A 42 -19.34 6.33 -3.88
N ILE A 43 -18.59 5.49 -4.58
CA ILE A 43 -17.14 5.35 -4.40
C ILE A 43 -16.38 6.33 -5.30
N ASP A 44 -16.81 6.45 -6.56
CA ASP A 44 -16.24 7.35 -7.58
C ASP A 44 -17.32 7.83 -8.57
N GLY A 45 -17.01 8.79 -9.45
CA GLY A 45 -17.89 9.59 -10.31
C GLY A 45 -19.01 8.86 -11.07
N GLY A 46 -18.98 7.52 -11.16
CA GLY A 46 -20.10 6.69 -11.60
C GLY A 46 -20.20 5.29 -10.97
N LEU A 47 -19.42 4.95 -9.92
CA LEU A 47 -19.53 3.64 -9.24
C LEU A 47 -20.38 3.78 -7.97
N LYS A 48 -21.55 3.14 -7.97
CA LYS A 48 -22.45 3.04 -6.82
C LYS A 48 -22.56 1.58 -6.41
N LEU A 49 -22.00 1.23 -5.26
CA LEU A 49 -22.05 -0.12 -4.70
C LEU A 49 -23.09 -0.17 -3.59
N ARG A 50 -23.70 -1.34 -3.38
CA ARG A 50 -24.55 -1.55 -2.20
C ARG A 50 -23.69 -1.60 -0.93
N VAL A 51 -24.24 -1.23 0.22
CA VAL A 51 -23.48 -1.16 1.48
C VAL A 51 -22.92 -2.50 1.88
N ASP A 52 -23.68 -3.58 1.73
CA ASP A 52 -23.22 -4.96 1.94
C ASP A 52 -22.00 -5.27 1.07
N GLU A 53 -22.05 -4.96 -0.23
CA GLU A 53 -20.92 -5.14 -1.15
C GLU A 53 -19.68 -4.33 -0.72
N VAL A 54 -19.86 -3.09 -0.28
CA VAL A 54 -18.77 -2.22 0.21
C VAL A 54 -18.17 -2.79 1.48
N LEU A 55 -18.98 -3.16 2.47
CA LEU A 55 -18.53 -3.69 3.75
C LEU A 55 -17.77 -5.02 3.57
N SER A 56 -18.28 -5.96 2.77
CA SER A 56 -17.56 -7.21 2.47
C SER A 56 -16.24 -6.95 1.73
N SER A 57 -16.19 -5.94 0.87
CA SER A 57 -14.95 -5.56 0.17
C SER A 57 -13.94 -4.90 1.10
N LEU A 58 -14.39 -4.06 2.03
CA LEU A 58 -13.53 -3.48 3.07
C LEU A 58 -12.92 -4.56 3.95
N THR A 59 -13.71 -5.56 4.35
CA THR A 59 -13.20 -6.74 5.07
C THR A 59 -12.06 -7.41 4.29
N ARG A 60 -12.26 -7.69 3.00
CA ARG A 60 -11.24 -8.33 2.15
C ARG A 60 -9.97 -7.47 1.96
N ILE A 61 -10.13 -6.18 1.70
CA ILE A 61 -9.02 -5.24 1.54
C ILE A 61 -8.24 -5.12 2.84
N ARG A 62 -8.95 -5.04 3.97
CA ARG A 62 -8.37 -4.97 5.32
C ARG A 62 -7.54 -6.22 5.63
N GLN A 63 -8.10 -7.41 5.45
CA GLN A 63 -7.40 -8.67 5.69
C GLN A 63 -6.13 -8.77 4.84
N ARG A 64 -6.21 -8.47 3.53
CA ARG A 64 -5.05 -8.44 2.65
C ARG A 64 -4.00 -7.40 3.07
N ALA A 65 -4.42 -6.23 3.54
CA ALA A 65 -3.52 -5.20 4.05
C ALA A 65 -2.79 -5.67 5.33
N ALA A 66 -3.51 -6.28 6.27
CA ALA A 66 -2.97 -6.79 7.53
C ALA A 66 -2.07 -8.02 7.34
N ILE A 67 -2.47 -8.97 6.48
CA ILE A 67 -1.64 -10.10 6.05
C ILE A 67 -0.33 -9.61 5.49
N ALA A 68 -0.29 -8.43 4.88
CA ALA A 68 0.94 -7.81 4.40
C ALA A 68 1.41 -6.64 5.27
N GLY A 69 1.15 -6.69 6.58
CA GLY A 69 1.78 -5.84 7.60
C GLY A 69 1.44 -4.36 7.54
N LEU A 70 0.50 -3.93 6.68
CA LEU A 70 0.05 -2.52 6.60
C LEU A 70 -1.11 -2.27 7.57
N TYR A 71 -0.82 -2.36 8.87
CA TYR A 71 -1.83 -2.17 9.89
C TYR A 71 -2.48 -0.78 9.85
N THR A 72 -1.76 0.26 9.39
CA THR A 72 -2.34 1.59 9.15
C THR A 72 -3.47 1.55 8.13
N ARG A 73 -3.28 0.88 6.99
CA ARG A 73 -4.31 0.73 5.95
C ARG A 73 -5.44 -0.18 6.39
N ALA A 74 -5.12 -1.24 7.14
CA ALA A 74 -6.13 -2.10 7.75
C ALA A 74 -7.01 -1.31 8.72
N ASN A 75 -6.41 -0.45 9.55
CA ASN A 75 -7.12 0.43 10.48
C ASN A 75 -7.96 1.49 9.74
N GLU A 76 -7.44 2.06 8.64
CA GLU A 76 -8.24 2.96 7.79
C GLU A 76 -9.49 2.26 7.25
N CYS A 77 -9.40 0.98 6.86
CA CYS A 77 -10.58 0.22 6.45
C CYS A 77 -11.60 0.04 7.59
N LEU A 78 -11.15 -0.21 8.82
CA LEU A 78 -12.01 -0.30 10.01
C LEU A 78 -12.72 1.03 10.29
N ILE A 79 -12.02 2.16 10.16
CA ILE A 79 -12.59 3.50 10.34
C ILE A 79 -13.67 3.75 9.28
N VAL A 80 -13.39 3.45 8.01
CA VAL A 80 -14.36 3.59 6.91
C VAL A 80 -15.57 2.68 7.14
N GLU A 81 -15.34 1.43 7.55
CA GLU A 81 -16.41 0.50 7.91
C GLU A 81 -17.30 1.05 9.04
N ARG A 82 -16.71 1.57 10.13
CA ARG A 82 -17.45 2.19 11.25
C ARG A 82 -18.27 3.40 10.80
N MET A 83 -17.69 4.28 9.97
CA MET A 83 -18.42 5.42 9.40
C MET A 83 -19.62 4.99 8.56
N ILE A 84 -19.44 3.94 7.74
CA ILE A 84 -20.53 3.40 6.95
C ILE A 84 -21.62 2.82 7.86
N ARG A 85 -21.27 2.03 8.87
CA ARG A 85 -22.24 1.41 9.80
C ARG A 85 -23.01 2.45 10.63
N SER A 86 -22.38 3.55 11.03
CA SER A 86 -23.02 4.70 11.69
C SER A 86 -23.90 5.56 10.77
N GLY A 87 -24.01 5.21 9.49
CA GLY A 87 -24.82 5.94 8.51
C GLY A 87 -24.16 7.21 7.98
N ARG A 88 -22.87 7.44 8.30
CA ARG A 88 -22.08 8.57 7.83
C ARG A 88 -21.47 8.27 6.45
N GLN A 89 -21.17 9.33 5.69
CA GLN A 89 -20.44 9.18 4.43
C GLN A 89 -18.93 9.24 4.68
N PRO A 90 -18.17 8.16 4.38
CA PRO A 90 -16.73 8.18 4.56
C PRO A 90 -16.04 8.96 3.44
N VAL A 91 -14.93 9.62 3.78
CA VAL A 91 -13.97 10.12 2.78
C VAL A 91 -13.07 8.95 2.37
N VAL A 92 -13.32 8.39 1.19
CA VAL A 92 -12.51 7.28 0.64
C VAL A 92 -11.22 7.83 0.03
N ARG A 93 -10.07 7.47 0.61
CA ARG A 93 -8.73 7.85 0.11
C ARG A 93 -8.46 7.26 -1.28
N PRO A 94 -7.59 7.88 -2.10
CA PRO A 94 -7.31 7.42 -3.47
C PRO A 94 -6.89 5.94 -3.57
N TRP A 95 -6.04 5.48 -2.65
CA TRP A 95 -5.59 4.09 -2.62
C TRP A 95 -6.75 3.11 -2.42
N LEU A 96 -7.65 3.39 -1.47
CA LEU A 96 -8.79 2.54 -1.16
C LEU A 96 -9.83 2.55 -2.29
N ARG A 97 -10.01 3.70 -2.94
CA ARG A 97 -10.84 3.83 -4.14
C ARG A 97 -10.31 2.91 -5.26
N ARG A 98 -9.00 2.86 -5.47
CA ARG A 98 -8.37 2.01 -6.48
C ARG A 98 -8.58 0.52 -6.18
N GLU A 99 -8.49 0.10 -4.93
CA GLU A 99 -8.81 -1.27 -4.49
C GLU A 99 -10.28 -1.62 -4.79
N PHE A 100 -11.23 -0.72 -4.49
CA PHE A 100 -12.63 -0.94 -4.85
C PHE A 100 -12.87 -1.04 -6.36
N LEU A 101 -12.17 -0.22 -7.15
CA LEU A 101 -12.24 -0.30 -8.61
C LEU A 101 -11.69 -1.62 -9.12
N ALA A 102 -10.57 -2.10 -8.59
CA ALA A 102 -9.99 -3.39 -8.96
C ALA A 102 -10.95 -4.56 -8.67
N LEU A 103 -11.72 -4.48 -7.58
CA LEU A 103 -12.66 -5.54 -7.19
C LEU A 103 -13.97 -5.50 -7.98
N HIS A 104 -14.56 -4.32 -8.20
CA HIS A 104 -15.95 -4.21 -8.71
C HIS A 104 -16.07 -3.70 -10.13
N ALA A 105 -15.01 -3.13 -10.67
CA ALA A 105 -15.00 -2.54 -11.99
C ALA A 105 -13.58 -2.57 -12.59
N PRO A 106 -12.97 -3.76 -12.73
CA PRO A 106 -11.62 -3.87 -13.29
C PRO A 106 -11.55 -3.25 -14.69
N ASP A 107 -12.59 -3.43 -15.52
CA ASP A 107 -12.70 -2.79 -16.84
C ASP A 107 -12.73 -1.25 -16.79
N ARG A 108 -13.05 -0.64 -15.64
CA ARG A 108 -12.98 0.82 -15.46
C ARG A 108 -11.58 1.31 -15.08
N LEU A 109 -10.72 0.43 -14.58
CA LEU A 109 -9.27 0.66 -14.56
C LEU A 109 -8.71 0.60 -15.99
N ASP A 110 -9.27 -0.29 -16.83
CA ASP A 110 -8.75 -0.53 -18.19
C ASP A 110 -9.42 0.31 -19.31
N GLY A 111 -10.62 0.88 -19.11
CA GLY A 111 -11.26 1.66 -20.18
C GLY A 111 -12.74 2.00 -20.00
N SER A 112 -13.05 3.13 -19.36
CA SER A 112 -14.38 3.75 -19.57
C SER A 112 -14.45 5.28 -19.56
N SER A 113 -13.36 5.99 -19.23
CA SER A 113 -13.23 7.41 -19.57
C SER A 113 -13.00 7.62 -21.07
N SER A 114 -12.33 6.67 -21.74
CA SER A 114 -11.85 6.77 -23.12
C SER A 114 -12.97 6.91 -24.16
N ARG A 115 -14.01 6.06 -24.17
CA ARG A 115 -15.04 6.11 -25.23
C ARG A 115 -15.97 7.32 -25.14
N ARG A 116 -16.46 7.68 -23.94
CA ARG A 116 -17.37 8.83 -23.77
C ARG A 116 -16.65 10.18 -23.82
N ARG A 117 -15.37 10.26 -23.43
CA ARG A 117 -14.56 11.48 -23.65
C ARG A 117 -14.00 11.57 -25.06
N ALA A 118 -13.74 10.48 -25.79
CA ALA A 118 -13.35 10.58 -27.20
C ALA A 118 -14.49 11.18 -28.06
N ASP A 119 -15.73 10.74 -27.85
CA ASP A 119 -16.88 11.27 -28.60
C ASP A 119 -17.24 12.71 -28.19
N ASN A 120 -17.07 13.07 -26.91
CA ASN A 120 -17.29 14.44 -26.45
C ASN A 120 -16.10 15.36 -26.76
N ALA A 121 -14.84 14.91 -26.69
CA ALA A 121 -13.66 15.70 -27.04
C ALA A 121 -13.57 15.92 -28.56
N ALA A 122 -14.03 14.98 -29.39
CA ALA A 122 -14.16 15.17 -30.83
C ALA A 122 -15.23 16.23 -31.19
N ARG A 123 -16.29 16.38 -30.38
CA ARG A 123 -17.32 17.42 -30.58
C ARG A 123 -16.99 18.78 -29.94
N ASP A 124 -16.35 18.80 -28.78
CA ASP A 124 -16.07 20.02 -27.99
C ASP A 124 -14.69 20.67 -28.28
N SER A 125 -13.76 19.97 -28.94
CA SER A 125 -12.44 20.51 -29.33
C SER A 125 -12.50 21.62 -30.38
N SER A 126 -13.63 21.76 -31.08
CA SER A 126 -13.83 22.80 -32.09
C SER A 126 -14.09 24.20 -31.52
N LYS A 127 -14.29 24.36 -30.20
CA LYS A 127 -14.72 25.66 -29.62
C LYS A 127 -14.12 26.11 -28.28
N ARG A 128 -13.11 25.44 -27.70
CA ARG A 128 -12.49 25.92 -26.45
C ARG A 128 -11.14 26.63 -26.65
N ALA A 129 -11.06 27.82 -26.06
CA ALA A 129 -9.82 28.51 -25.73
C ALA A 129 -8.87 27.58 -24.95
N ALA A 130 -7.55 27.79 -25.09
CA ALA A 130 -6.53 26.98 -24.43
C ALA A 130 -6.84 26.82 -22.94
N ALA A 131 -6.80 25.58 -22.45
CA ALA A 131 -6.88 25.33 -21.01
C ALA A 131 -5.72 26.07 -20.33
N PRO A 132 -5.93 26.69 -19.16
CA PRO A 132 -4.86 27.35 -18.43
C PRO A 132 -3.72 26.35 -18.14
N PRO A 133 -2.46 26.79 -18.12
CA PRO A 133 -1.33 25.93 -17.78
C PRO A 133 -1.50 25.35 -16.38
N ASP A 134 -1.02 24.12 -16.20
CA ASP A 134 -1.05 23.46 -14.90
C ASP A 134 -0.17 24.22 -13.90
N GLU A 135 -0.61 24.33 -12.66
CA GLU A 135 0.13 25.05 -11.63
C GLU A 135 1.39 24.25 -11.22
N VAL A 136 2.53 24.91 -11.13
CA VAL A 136 3.77 24.28 -10.64
C VAL A 136 3.81 24.40 -9.11
N VAL A 137 3.78 23.27 -8.43
CA VAL A 137 3.75 23.19 -6.96
C VAL A 137 5.10 22.71 -6.41
N ALA A 138 5.50 23.24 -5.26
CA ALA A 138 6.61 22.69 -4.50
C ALA A 138 6.25 21.27 -4.00
N THR A 139 7.25 20.40 -3.89
CA THR A 139 7.06 19.03 -3.41
C THR A 139 7.29 18.90 -1.90
N ASP A 140 8.11 19.79 -1.34
CA ASP A 140 8.57 19.83 0.06
C ASP A 140 9.24 18.52 0.52
N TRP A 141 9.79 17.73 -0.42
CA TRP A 141 10.36 16.42 -0.13
C TRP A 141 11.58 16.48 0.80
N ALA A 142 12.36 17.55 0.75
CA ALA A 142 13.50 17.74 1.64
C ALA A 142 13.05 17.95 3.10
N GLU A 143 11.98 18.70 3.31
CA GLU A 143 11.37 18.91 4.64
C GLU A 143 10.63 17.66 5.14
N TRP A 144 10.23 16.79 4.22
CA TRP A 144 9.56 15.53 4.51
C TRP A 144 10.52 14.34 4.65
N CYS A 145 11.83 14.58 4.77
CA CYS A 145 12.77 13.52 5.05
C CYS A 145 12.47 12.88 6.42
N PRO A 146 12.31 11.55 6.53
CA PRO A 146 11.99 10.90 7.79
C PRO A 146 13.12 11.08 8.80
N GLN A 147 12.78 11.17 10.08
CA GLN A 147 13.78 11.15 11.16
C GLN A 147 14.37 9.73 11.31
N ALA A 148 15.70 9.64 11.33
CA ALA A 148 16.46 8.44 11.60
C ALA A 148 16.39 8.09 13.10
N PRO A 149 16.05 6.85 13.46
CA PRO A 149 15.99 6.47 14.87
C PRO A 149 17.40 6.42 15.48
N HIS A 150 17.55 6.95 16.69
CA HIS A 150 18.77 6.78 17.47
C HIS A 150 18.87 5.36 18.04
N SER A 151 20.08 4.82 18.06
CA SER A 151 20.42 3.59 18.77
C SER A 151 21.84 3.67 19.30
N ALA A 152 22.02 3.31 20.58
CA ALA A 152 23.35 3.22 21.18
C ALA A 152 24.23 2.12 20.57
N LEU A 153 23.61 1.15 19.88
CA LEU A 153 24.28 0.04 19.21
C LEU A 153 24.61 0.34 17.74
N LEU A 154 24.22 1.51 17.23
CA LEU A 154 24.56 1.93 15.86
C LEU A 154 26.05 2.27 15.80
N PRO A 155 26.87 1.57 15.00
CA PRO A 155 28.29 1.89 14.86
C PRO A 155 28.54 3.31 14.36
N ALA A 156 29.76 3.81 14.59
CA ALA A 156 30.19 5.09 14.05
C ALA A 156 30.25 5.04 12.51
N LEU A 157 30.25 6.21 11.87
CA LEU A 157 30.48 6.30 10.44
C LEU A 157 31.93 5.86 10.13
N PRO A 158 32.18 4.97 9.17
CA PRO A 158 33.54 4.60 8.78
C PRO A 158 34.36 5.81 8.32
N ASP A 159 35.60 5.95 8.79
CA ASP A 159 36.47 7.08 8.44
C ASP A 159 36.72 7.25 6.93
N PRO A 160 36.90 6.17 6.13
CA PRO A 160 37.00 6.30 4.68
C PRO A 160 35.74 6.91 4.06
N LEU A 161 34.56 6.45 4.50
CA LEU A 161 33.30 6.99 4.02
C LEU A 161 33.13 8.47 4.42
N SER A 162 33.51 8.85 5.64
CA SER A 162 33.50 10.25 6.07
C SER A 162 34.35 11.17 5.18
N ARG A 163 35.51 10.68 4.71
CA ARG A 163 36.35 11.41 3.74
C ARG A 163 35.71 11.49 2.36
N ASP A 164 35.15 10.38 1.88
CA ASP A 164 34.50 10.32 0.57
C ASP A 164 33.26 11.23 0.53
N LEU A 165 32.43 11.26 1.58
CA LEU A 165 31.28 12.16 1.67
C LEU A 165 31.68 13.64 1.59
N LYS A 166 32.80 14.02 2.20
CA LYS A 166 33.36 15.39 2.07
C LYS A 166 33.82 15.68 0.64
N ALA A 167 34.39 14.69 -0.05
CA ALA A 167 34.81 14.83 -1.44
C ALA A 167 33.61 14.92 -2.42
N LEU A 168 32.46 14.34 -2.06
CA LEU A 168 31.22 14.43 -2.82
C LEU A 168 30.53 15.80 -2.70
N ASP A 169 31.01 16.69 -1.83
CA ASP A 169 30.44 18.03 -1.57
C ASP A 169 28.94 17.99 -1.21
N VAL A 170 28.54 16.98 -0.43
CA VAL A 170 27.17 16.82 0.05
C VAL A 170 27.05 17.43 1.44
N ASP A 171 26.25 18.49 1.58
CA ASP A 171 25.93 19.09 2.87
C ASP A 171 24.96 18.17 3.63
N LEU A 172 25.45 17.55 4.70
CA LEU A 172 24.71 16.60 5.53
C LEU A 172 24.68 17.10 6.96
N ASP A 173 23.49 17.31 7.50
CA ASP A 173 23.30 17.54 8.93
C ASP A 173 23.46 16.24 9.73
N ASP A 174 23.44 16.37 11.07
CA ASP A 174 23.60 15.22 11.97
C ASP A 174 22.54 14.13 11.72
N GLU A 175 21.32 14.52 11.32
CA GLU A 175 20.21 13.61 11.06
C GLU A 175 20.42 12.82 9.75
N ALA A 176 20.83 13.50 8.69
CA ALA A 176 21.20 12.87 7.44
C ALA A 176 22.37 11.90 7.62
N LEU A 177 23.35 12.24 8.44
CA LEU A 177 24.45 11.34 8.81
C LEU A 177 23.96 10.09 9.55
N HIS A 178 22.90 10.16 10.36
CA HIS A 178 22.31 8.97 10.99
C HIS A 178 21.73 8.00 9.96
N TRP A 179 21.01 8.49 8.95
CA TRP A 179 20.54 7.64 7.85
C TRP A 179 21.68 6.98 7.09
N VAL A 180 22.76 7.73 6.83
CA VAL A 180 23.96 7.17 6.19
C VAL A 180 24.59 6.07 7.06
N ARG A 181 24.71 6.27 8.37
CA ARG A 181 25.22 5.23 9.30
C ARG A 181 24.36 3.96 9.29
N TRP A 182 23.03 4.09 9.31
CA TRP A 182 22.12 2.94 9.19
C TRP A 182 22.32 2.20 7.87
N SER A 183 22.53 2.93 6.78
CA SER A 183 22.70 2.37 5.44
C SER A 183 24.02 1.62 5.24
N CYS A 184 25.01 1.80 6.12
CA CYS A 184 26.26 1.03 6.13
C CYS A 184 26.07 -0.40 6.68
N LEU A 185 24.94 -0.71 7.32
CA LEU A 185 24.70 -2.01 7.92
C LEU A 185 24.14 -2.98 6.89
N HIS A 186 24.77 -4.15 6.72
CA HIS A 186 24.13 -5.25 6.02
C HIS A 186 23.08 -5.92 6.92
N ARG A 187 22.02 -6.50 6.32
CA ARG A 187 20.97 -7.21 7.07
C ARG A 187 21.50 -8.30 8.01
N SER A 188 22.60 -8.97 7.64
CA SER A 188 23.22 -9.99 8.51
C SER A 188 23.79 -9.37 9.78
N TYR A 189 24.38 -8.18 9.71
CA TYR A 189 24.86 -7.45 10.88
C TYR A 189 23.68 -6.98 11.74
N LEU A 190 22.62 -6.47 11.11
CA LEU A 190 21.44 -5.98 11.80
C LEU A 190 20.81 -7.09 12.67
N TYR A 191 20.62 -8.28 12.12
CA TYR A 191 20.08 -9.41 12.89
C TYR A 191 21.02 -9.93 13.98
N GLU A 192 22.33 -9.88 13.75
CA GLU A 192 23.31 -10.49 14.67
C GLU A 192 23.72 -9.54 15.81
N SER A 193 23.92 -8.26 15.51
CA SER A 193 24.53 -7.28 16.41
C SER A 193 23.52 -6.28 16.98
N ILE A 194 22.32 -6.18 16.41
CA ILE A 194 21.25 -5.28 16.88
C ILE A 194 19.90 -6.03 16.92
N PRO A 195 19.74 -7.03 17.81
CA PRO A 195 18.59 -7.95 17.83
C PRO A 195 17.21 -7.30 18.06
N GLU A 196 17.15 -6.00 18.34
CA GLU A 196 15.92 -5.19 18.40
C GLU A 196 16.03 -3.88 17.62
N SER A 197 16.74 -3.89 16.50
CA SER A 197 16.95 -2.69 15.68
C SER A 197 15.65 -1.91 15.44
N PRO A 198 15.65 -0.57 15.65
CA PRO A 198 14.50 0.26 15.30
C PRO A 198 14.29 0.33 13.78
N VAL A 199 15.35 0.14 12.98
CA VAL A 199 15.27 0.02 11.52
C VAL A 199 15.17 -1.45 11.13
N SER A 200 14.22 -1.82 10.26
CA SER A 200 14.13 -3.19 9.74
C SER A 200 15.06 -3.43 8.54
N ALA A 201 15.36 -4.68 8.23
CA ALA A 201 16.12 -5.03 7.02
C ALA A 201 15.39 -4.59 5.73
N GLU A 202 14.07 -4.54 5.77
CA GLU A 202 13.23 -4.10 4.66
C GLU A 202 13.31 -2.59 4.42
N ALA A 203 13.52 -1.80 5.48
CA ALA A 203 13.80 -0.38 5.34
C ALA A 203 15.13 -0.15 4.62
N LEU A 204 16.14 -0.99 4.91
CA LEU A 204 17.40 -0.99 4.18
C LEU A 204 17.22 -1.44 2.72
N ASP A 205 16.43 -2.48 2.46
CA ASP A 205 16.12 -2.92 1.09
C ASP A 205 15.36 -1.83 0.29
N LEU A 206 14.50 -1.04 0.94
CA LEU A 206 13.83 0.13 0.35
C LEU A 206 14.84 1.23 -0.03
N LEU A 207 15.81 1.53 0.85
CA LEU A 207 16.91 2.44 0.52
C LEU A 207 17.76 1.89 -0.65
N ALA A 208 18.07 0.60 -0.65
CA ALA A 208 18.82 -0.03 -1.75
C ALA A 208 18.09 0.13 -3.10
N ALA A 209 16.78 -0.09 -3.13
CA ALA A 209 15.97 0.07 -4.33
C ALA A 209 15.92 1.53 -4.81
N LEU A 210 15.83 2.48 -3.86
CA LEU A 210 15.91 3.91 -4.16
C LEU A 210 17.27 4.27 -4.77
N GLY A 211 18.38 3.85 -4.14
CA GLY A 211 19.72 4.12 -4.64
C GLY A 211 19.98 3.50 -6.02
N GLN A 212 19.46 2.30 -6.28
CA GLN A 212 19.53 1.71 -7.61
C GLN A 212 18.78 2.55 -8.66
N GLY A 213 17.61 3.11 -8.32
CA GLY A 213 16.88 4.03 -9.19
C GLY A 213 17.70 5.27 -9.56
N TRP A 214 18.30 5.91 -8.57
CA TRP A 214 19.17 7.08 -8.78
C TRP A 214 20.43 6.76 -9.58
N MET A 215 21.07 5.62 -9.31
CA MET A 215 22.25 5.19 -10.06
C MET A 215 21.93 4.98 -11.54
N ARG A 216 20.75 4.46 -11.88
CA ARG A 216 20.30 4.31 -13.27
C ARG A 216 20.10 5.66 -13.96
N MET A 217 19.60 6.68 -13.25
CA MET A 217 19.47 8.06 -13.75
C MET A 217 20.81 8.73 -14.01
N ALA A 218 21.73 8.62 -13.06
CA ALA A 218 23.09 9.11 -13.20
C ALA A 218 23.81 8.40 -14.35
N LEU A 219 23.63 7.07 -14.50
CA LEU A 219 24.24 6.31 -15.58
C LEU A 219 23.81 6.79 -16.97
N LEU A 220 22.51 7.02 -17.18
CA LEU A 220 22.01 7.57 -18.44
C LEU A 220 22.64 8.94 -18.75
N SER A 221 22.67 9.81 -17.75
CA SER A 221 23.27 11.15 -17.88
C SER A 221 24.77 11.08 -18.19
N ARG A 222 25.51 10.21 -17.49
CA ARG A 222 26.95 9.99 -17.67
C ARG A 222 27.28 9.44 -19.05
N VAL A 223 26.58 8.41 -19.50
CA VAL A 223 26.84 7.82 -20.83
C VAL A 223 26.50 8.81 -21.94
N ARG A 224 25.40 9.55 -21.81
CA ARG A 224 25.03 10.61 -22.76
C ARG A 224 26.09 11.72 -22.81
N ALA A 225 26.66 12.11 -21.67
CA ALA A 225 27.77 13.07 -21.62
C ALA A 225 29.06 12.54 -22.28
N GLN A 226 29.35 11.24 -22.13
CA GLN A 226 30.54 10.61 -22.72
C GLN A 226 30.42 10.34 -24.23
N ARG A 227 29.24 9.89 -24.68
CA ARG A 227 29.04 9.33 -26.04
C ARG A 227 28.21 10.21 -26.96
N GLY A 228 27.49 11.20 -26.43
CA GLY A 228 26.49 11.99 -27.15
C GLY A 228 25.07 11.41 -26.99
N ASP A 229 24.10 11.96 -27.74
CA ASP A 229 22.69 11.54 -27.61
C ASP A 229 22.45 10.11 -28.13
N TYR A 230 21.42 9.46 -27.59
CA TYR A 230 21.00 8.12 -27.97
C TYR A 230 20.30 8.11 -29.33
N GLU A 231 20.55 7.07 -30.13
CA GLU A 231 19.95 6.89 -31.46
C GLU A 231 18.62 6.12 -31.42
N SER A 232 18.43 5.27 -30.41
CA SER A 232 17.23 4.45 -30.26
C SER A 232 16.94 4.10 -28.80
N ASN A 233 15.69 3.72 -28.53
CA ASN A 233 15.30 3.14 -27.25
C ASN A 233 16.15 1.90 -26.88
N SER A 234 16.56 1.09 -27.85
CA SER A 234 17.40 -0.09 -27.61
C SER A 234 18.78 0.26 -27.05
N GLU A 235 19.35 1.42 -27.42
CA GLU A 235 20.62 1.91 -26.89
C GLU A 235 20.45 2.33 -25.42
N VAL A 236 19.35 3.01 -25.08
CA VAL A 236 18.99 3.36 -23.69
C VAL A 236 18.80 2.09 -22.86
N SER A 237 18.05 1.10 -23.35
CA SER A 237 17.86 -0.18 -22.66
C SER A 237 19.17 -0.95 -22.47
N ALA A 238 20.09 -0.91 -23.44
CA ALA A 238 21.40 -1.53 -23.31
C ALA A 238 22.25 -0.88 -22.21
N VAL A 239 22.20 0.46 -22.10
CA VAL A 239 22.86 1.19 -21.00
C VAL A 239 22.28 0.77 -19.65
N LEU A 240 20.97 0.73 -19.53
CA LEU A 240 20.26 0.33 -18.31
C LEU A 240 20.50 -1.15 -17.94
N ALA A 241 20.72 -2.02 -18.92
CA ALA A 241 21.06 -3.42 -18.69
C ALA A 241 22.48 -3.61 -18.14
N ALA A 242 23.36 -2.61 -18.32
CA ALA A 242 24.72 -2.62 -17.79
C ALA A 242 24.82 -2.16 -16.32
N ASP A 243 23.68 -1.88 -15.66
CA ASP A 243 23.57 -1.57 -14.21
C ASP A 243 24.43 -2.48 -13.32
N LYS A 244 24.50 -3.77 -13.65
CA LYS A 244 25.31 -4.75 -12.91
C LYS A 244 26.81 -4.39 -12.88
N GLN A 245 27.37 -3.82 -13.95
CA GLN A 245 28.79 -3.44 -13.99
C GLN A 245 29.11 -2.38 -12.94
N ILE A 246 28.20 -1.41 -12.77
CA ILE A 246 28.38 -0.30 -11.83
C ILE A 246 28.17 -0.77 -10.40
N ARG A 247 27.13 -1.57 -10.16
CA ARG A 247 26.89 -2.15 -8.83
C ARG A 247 28.07 -3.00 -8.37
N SER A 248 28.65 -3.80 -9.26
CA SER A 248 29.87 -4.56 -8.95
C SER A 248 31.06 -3.64 -8.64
N ARG A 249 31.25 -2.55 -9.40
CA ARG A 249 32.33 -1.58 -9.16
C ARG A 249 32.17 -0.85 -7.83
N LEU A 250 30.95 -0.46 -7.48
CA LEU A 250 30.64 0.16 -6.20
C LEU A 250 30.71 -0.84 -5.03
N GLY A 251 30.32 -2.10 -5.25
CA GLY A 251 30.54 -3.18 -4.28
C GLY A 251 32.04 -3.39 -3.99
N GLN A 252 32.89 -3.31 -5.02
CA GLN A 252 34.34 -3.33 -4.84
C GLN A 252 34.82 -2.12 -4.02
N TRP A 253 34.33 -0.91 -4.31
CA TRP A 253 34.63 0.28 -3.50
C TRP A 253 34.22 0.09 -2.04
N VAL A 254 33.06 -0.51 -1.78
CA VAL A 254 32.60 -0.82 -0.41
C VAL A 254 33.57 -1.74 0.32
N THR A 255 34.04 -2.79 -0.35
CA THR A 255 34.98 -3.75 0.22
C THR A 255 36.37 -3.15 0.42
N ASP A 256 36.92 -2.49 -0.60
CA ASP A 256 38.28 -1.94 -0.59
C ASP A 256 38.46 -0.83 0.46
N ASN A 257 37.38 -0.11 0.79
CA ASN A 257 37.39 1.01 1.75
C ASN A 257 36.72 0.67 3.09
N GLU A 258 36.33 -0.59 3.32
CA GLU A 258 35.72 -1.06 4.58
C GLU A 258 34.53 -0.20 5.06
N VAL A 259 33.69 0.27 4.13
CA VAL A 259 32.60 1.24 4.43
C VAL A 259 31.32 0.58 4.97
N ALA A 260 31.32 -0.74 5.16
CA ALA A 260 30.14 -1.53 5.47
C ALA A 260 30.38 -2.49 6.64
N TYR A 261 29.32 -2.72 7.42
CA TYR A 261 29.31 -3.67 8.54
C TYR A 261 28.53 -4.93 8.15
N PHE A 262 29.18 -6.09 8.25
CA PHE A 262 28.62 -7.40 7.93
C PHE A 262 28.61 -8.30 9.17
N GLY A 263 27.58 -9.16 9.30
CA GLY A 263 27.58 -10.21 10.34
C GLY A 263 28.76 -11.16 10.16
N ARG A 264 29.17 -11.86 11.23
CA ARG A 264 30.42 -12.65 11.28
C ARG A 264 30.54 -13.65 10.13
N GLY A 265 29.46 -14.37 9.81
CA GLY A 265 29.45 -15.34 8.71
C GLY A 265 29.61 -14.71 7.33
N GLU A 266 28.95 -13.57 7.08
CA GLU A 266 29.06 -12.85 5.81
C GLU A 266 30.45 -12.23 5.67
N ALA A 267 30.98 -11.63 6.74
CA ALA A 267 32.34 -11.07 6.78
C ALA A 267 33.40 -12.15 6.50
N GLN A 268 33.27 -13.33 7.12
CA GLN A 268 34.18 -14.46 6.87
C GLN A 268 34.09 -14.96 5.43
N SER A 269 32.89 -15.02 4.86
CA SER A 269 32.66 -15.42 3.46
C SER A 269 33.32 -14.45 2.48
N LEU A 270 33.16 -13.14 2.71
CA LEU A 270 33.80 -12.08 1.93
C LEU A 270 35.33 -12.13 2.04
N ALA A 271 35.87 -12.31 3.25
CA ALA A 271 37.31 -12.45 3.48
C ALA A 271 37.91 -13.69 2.80
N ALA A 272 37.12 -14.77 2.67
CA ALA A 272 37.48 -15.98 1.94
C ALA A 272 37.35 -15.84 0.41
N GLY A 273 36.97 -14.67 -0.11
CA GLY A 273 36.83 -14.40 -1.53
C GLY A 273 35.56 -14.99 -2.17
N ALA A 274 34.53 -15.31 -1.38
CA ALA A 274 33.26 -15.79 -1.90
C ALA A 274 32.55 -14.72 -2.72
N ARG A 275 31.85 -15.14 -3.78
CA ARG A 275 31.03 -14.23 -4.60
C ARG A 275 29.75 -13.88 -3.84
N SER A 276 29.73 -12.72 -3.19
CA SER A 276 28.53 -12.17 -2.54
C SER A 276 28.09 -10.86 -3.19
N THR A 277 26.78 -10.60 -3.17
CA THR A 277 26.18 -9.31 -3.59
C THR A 277 25.96 -8.37 -2.41
N ALA A 278 26.31 -8.77 -1.18
CA ALA A 278 26.14 -7.95 0.01
C ALA A 278 26.82 -6.58 -0.10
N PRO A 279 28.08 -6.46 -0.59
CA PRO A 279 28.70 -5.15 -0.81
C PRO A 279 27.97 -4.29 -1.84
N GLU A 280 27.49 -4.91 -2.94
CA GLU A 280 26.68 -4.19 -3.95
C GLU A 280 25.40 -3.63 -3.34
N ARG A 281 24.72 -4.42 -2.48
CA ARG A 281 23.50 -3.98 -1.80
C ARG A 281 23.78 -2.85 -0.84
N VAL A 282 24.86 -2.90 -0.04
CA VAL A 282 25.20 -1.81 0.89
C VAL A 282 25.57 -0.53 0.14
N ALA A 283 26.29 -0.62 -0.99
CA ALA A 283 26.55 0.54 -1.84
C ALA A 283 25.26 1.24 -2.29
N MET A 284 24.26 0.45 -2.72
CA MET A 284 22.96 1.01 -3.12
C MET A 284 22.17 1.57 -1.94
N GLN A 285 22.31 1.01 -0.74
CA GLN A 285 21.69 1.55 0.47
C GLN A 285 22.26 2.92 0.83
N ILE A 286 23.58 3.06 0.81
CA ILE A 286 24.28 4.33 1.06
C ILE A 286 23.83 5.37 0.06
N LEU A 287 23.82 5.03 -1.23
CA LEU A 287 23.31 5.95 -2.25
C LEU A 287 21.84 6.29 -2.05
N GLY A 288 21.01 5.32 -1.66
CA GLY A 288 19.60 5.53 -1.35
C GLY A 288 19.38 6.52 -0.22
N ALA A 289 20.12 6.36 0.88
CA ALA A 289 20.09 7.27 2.01
C ALA A 289 20.53 8.68 1.60
N LEU A 290 21.67 8.81 0.90
CA LEU A 290 22.16 10.10 0.41
C LEU A 290 21.16 10.77 -0.55
N SER A 291 20.57 10.02 -1.47
CA SER A 291 19.62 10.58 -2.43
C SER A 291 18.29 10.95 -1.78
N MET A 292 17.89 10.23 -0.71
CA MET A 292 16.70 10.55 0.09
C MET A 292 16.87 11.87 0.84
N VAL A 293 17.99 12.04 1.55
CA VAL A 293 18.23 13.25 2.38
C VAL A 293 18.54 14.49 1.53
N THR A 294 19.20 14.32 0.38
CA THR A 294 19.55 15.45 -0.51
C THR A 294 18.46 15.80 -1.52
N VAL A 295 17.53 14.86 -1.79
CA VAL A 295 16.52 14.97 -2.86
C VAL A 295 17.17 15.34 -4.20
N SER A 296 18.23 14.61 -4.57
CA SER A 296 19.14 14.97 -5.65
C SER A 296 19.79 13.76 -6.34
N GLN A 297 20.09 13.90 -7.64
CA GLN A 297 20.95 12.96 -8.39
C GLN A 297 22.44 13.12 -8.04
N ALA A 298 22.85 14.27 -7.48
CA ALA A 298 24.25 14.61 -7.27
C ALA A 298 25.07 13.54 -6.52
N PRO A 299 24.56 12.87 -5.47
CA PRO A 299 25.30 11.78 -4.83
C PRO A 299 25.61 10.62 -5.78
N ALA A 300 24.71 10.27 -6.69
CA ALA A 300 24.94 9.22 -7.67
C ALA A 300 26.00 9.63 -8.70
N ASP A 301 25.96 10.87 -9.18
CA ASP A 301 26.96 11.41 -10.10
C ASP A 301 28.35 11.46 -9.45
N GLY A 302 28.43 11.93 -8.21
CA GLY A 302 29.68 11.97 -7.45
C GLY A 302 30.25 10.58 -7.18
N LEU A 303 29.42 9.57 -6.88
CA LEU A 303 29.89 8.18 -6.74
C LEU A 303 30.41 7.59 -8.05
N LEU A 304 29.78 7.91 -9.20
CA LEU A 304 30.30 7.51 -10.51
C LEU A 304 31.66 8.14 -10.80
N GLU A 305 31.88 9.38 -10.36
CA GLU A 305 33.13 10.10 -10.51
C GLU A 305 34.22 9.57 -9.56
N LEU A 306 33.87 9.31 -8.30
CA LEU A 306 34.74 8.72 -7.27
C LEU A 306 35.34 7.39 -7.74
N VAL A 307 34.54 6.51 -8.34
CA VAL A 307 35.04 5.23 -8.87
C VAL A 307 35.57 5.32 -10.30
N SER A 308 35.60 6.54 -10.87
CA SER A 308 36.00 6.85 -12.24
C SER A 308 35.33 5.92 -13.25
N PHE A 309 34.00 5.77 -13.14
CA PHE A 309 33.27 4.81 -13.94
C PHE A 309 33.24 5.22 -15.43
N GLU A 310 33.64 4.28 -16.27
CA GLU A 310 33.45 4.32 -17.72
C GLU A 310 32.68 3.09 -18.16
N MET A 311 31.60 3.30 -18.93
CA MET A 311 30.85 2.19 -19.48
C MET A 311 31.69 1.47 -20.53
N GLN A 312 31.99 0.20 -20.27
CA GLN A 312 32.61 -0.67 -21.27
C GLN A 312 31.60 -0.99 -22.36
N ASP A 313 32.03 -0.93 -23.62
CA ASP A 313 31.19 -1.37 -24.73
C ASP A 313 30.85 -2.86 -24.58
N PRO A 314 29.57 -3.23 -24.78
CA PRO A 314 29.21 -4.63 -24.78
C PRO A 314 30.02 -5.35 -25.86
N GLU A 315 30.65 -6.46 -25.47
CA GLU A 315 31.33 -7.29 -26.46
C GLU A 315 30.32 -7.77 -27.51
N PRO A 316 30.70 -7.81 -28.79
CA PRO A 316 29.81 -8.37 -29.80
C PRO A 316 29.54 -9.84 -29.49
N ASP A 317 28.40 -10.36 -29.94
CA ASP A 317 28.15 -11.79 -29.87
C ASP A 317 29.17 -12.52 -30.76
N TRP A 318 30.22 -13.01 -30.12
CA TRP A 318 31.34 -13.66 -30.78
C TRP A 318 30.92 -14.87 -31.61
N LEU A 319 29.85 -15.57 -31.21
CA LEU A 319 29.35 -16.74 -31.94
C LEU A 319 28.62 -16.32 -33.21
N THR A 320 27.73 -15.34 -33.09
CA THR A 320 27.03 -14.77 -34.25
C THR A 320 28.03 -14.12 -35.22
N LEU A 321 29.02 -13.39 -34.71
CA LEU A 321 30.13 -12.84 -35.51
C LEU A 321 30.90 -13.95 -36.23
N LEU A 322 31.33 -14.99 -35.52
CA LEU A 322 32.03 -16.12 -36.13
C LEU A 322 31.20 -16.72 -37.26
N GLN A 323 29.94 -17.07 -36.98
CA GLN A 323 29.03 -17.71 -37.94
C GLN A 323 28.73 -16.84 -39.16
N SER A 324 28.64 -15.52 -38.99
CA SER A 324 28.40 -14.59 -40.11
C SER A 324 29.61 -14.45 -41.05
N HIS A 325 30.82 -14.74 -40.55
CA HIS A 325 32.08 -14.55 -41.31
C HIS A 325 32.73 -15.86 -41.77
N VAL A 326 32.16 -17.02 -41.45
CA VAL A 326 32.66 -18.33 -41.88
C VAL A 326 31.57 -19.14 -42.59
N LYS A 327 31.92 -19.79 -43.70
CA LYS A 327 30.97 -20.65 -44.45
C LYS A 327 30.80 -22.05 -43.85
N ALA A 328 31.77 -22.52 -43.06
CA ALA A 328 31.76 -23.85 -42.45
C ALA A 328 31.20 -23.79 -41.02
N GLN A 329 30.39 -24.77 -40.61
CA GLN A 329 29.88 -24.82 -39.24
C GLN A 329 31.01 -24.99 -38.22
N PRO A 330 31.04 -24.18 -37.14
CA PRO A 330 32.01 -24.37 -36.06
C PRO A 330 31.77 -25.65 -35.27
N ALA A 331 32.82 -26.46 -35.12
CA ALA A 331 32.82 -27.61 -34.22
C ALA A 331 33.30 -27.20 -32.83
N PHE A 332 32.62 -27.65 -31.78
CA PHE A 332 32.99 -27.38 -30.39
C PHE A 332 33.29 -28.67 -29.64
N THR A 333 34.49 -28.79 -29.10
CA THR A 333 34.87 -29.88 -28.18
C THR A 333 34.99 -29.33 -26.76
N ARG A 334 34.45 -30.06 -25.78
CA ARG A 334 34.43 -29.68 -24.36
C ARG A 334 35.18 -30.73 -23.54
N THR A 335 36.03 -30.26 -22.63
CA THR A 335 36.59 -31.04 -21.54
C THR A 335 36.31 -30.33 -20.21
N GLU A 336 36.29 -31.07 -19.12
CA GLU A 336 36.05 -30.53 -17.77
C GLU A 336 37.06 -31.11 -16.77
N THR A 337 37.44 -30.29 -15.80
CA THR A 337 38.44 -30.60 -14.77
C THR A 337 38.08 -29.90 -13.45
N GLY A 338 38.50 -30.44 -12.32
CA GLY A 338 38.31 -29.82 -10.99
C GLY A 338 37.20 -30.48 -10.15
N PRO A 339 37.14 -30.19 -8.84
CA PRO A 339 36.13 -30.73 -7.94
C PRO A 339 34.74 -30.15 -8.23
N ASP A 340 33.67 -30.80 -7.76
CA ASP A 340 32.29 -30.40 -8.11
C ASP A 340 31.94 -28.94 -7.76
N HIS A 341 32.58 -28.39 -6.73
CA HIS A 341 32.39 -27.01 -6.27
C HIS A 341 33.30 -25.98 -6.97
N ASP A 342 34.22 -26.41 -7.85
CA ASP A 342 35.11 -25.53 -8.63
C ASP A 342 35.44 -26.16 -10.01
N LYS A 343 34.39 -26.50 -10.77
CA LYS A 343 34.56 -27.06 -12.12
C LYS A 343 35.08 -26.01 -13.09
N GLN A 344 36.14 -26.38 -13.80
CA GLN A 344 36.70 -25.65 -14.93
C GLN A 344 36.35 -26.37 -16.22
N PHE A 345 35.69 -25.68 -17.15
CA PHE A 345 35.34 -26.19 -18.47
C PHE A 345 36.29 -25.60 -19.51
N THR A 346 36.96 -26.45 -20.27
CA THR A 346 37.73 -26.01 -21.44
C THR A 346 36.91 -26.31 -22.69
N VAL A 347 36.64 -25.28 -23.49
CA VAL A 347 35.97 -25.41 -24.79
C VAL A 347 36.97 -25.05 -25.87
N THR A 348 37.08 -25.91 -26.89
CA THR A 348 37.84 -25.66 -28.11
C THR A 348 36.86 -25.48 -29.25
N VAL A 349 36.98 -24.36 -29.97
CA VAL A 349 36.27 -24.12 -31.23
C VAL A 349 37.20 -24.42 -32.39
N GLU A 350 36.71 -25.18 -33.37
CA GLU A 350 37.42 -25.50 -34.61
C GLU A 350 36.58 -25.09 -35.83
N VAL A 351 37.20 -24.31 -36.72
CA VAL A 351 36.61 -23.89 -38.01
C VAL A 351 37.72 -23.87 -39.05
N ASN A 352 37.49 -24.46 -40.23
CA ASN A 352 38.43 -24.46 -41.35
C ASN A 352 39.85 -24.93 -40.98
N ARG A 353 39.96 -26.03 -40.20
CA ARG A 353 41.24 -26.61 -39.69
C ARG A 353 42.07 -25.67 -38.81
N ARG A 354 41.46 -24.61 -38.26
CA ARG A 354 42.04 -23.74 -37.25
C ARG A 354 41.25 -23.91 -35.97
N SER A 355 41.91 -23.79 -34.83
CA SER A 355 41.25 -23.91 -33.53
C SER A 355 41.71 -22.86 -32.53
N ALA A 356 40.84 -22.56 -31.58
CA ALA A 356 41.15 -21.79 -30.39
C ALA A 356 40.43 -22.40 -29.19
N SER A 357 41.06 -22.40 -28.04
CA SER A 357 40.50 -22.93 -26.80
C SER A 357 40.47 -21.87 -25.71
N ALA A 358 39.53 -22.01 -24.77
CA ALA A 358 39.49 -21.23 -23.56
C ALA A 358 38.87 -22.03 -22.42
N THR A 359 39.31 -21.72 -21.20
CA THR A 359 38.86 -22.35 -19.96
C THR A 359 38.08 -21.36 -19.13
N ALA A 360 36.95 -21.78 -18.56
CA ALA A 360 36.13 -20.96 -17.67
C ALA A 360 35.27 -21.81 -16.70
N PRO A 361 34.69 -21.21 -15.64
CA PRO A 361 33.83 -21.92 -14.68
C PRO A 361 32.48 -22.40 -15.23
N SER A 362 32.14 -22.06 -16.49
CA SER A 362 30.93 -22.57 -17.15
C SER A 362 31.19 -22.88 -18.62
N VAL A 363 30.49 -23.89 -19.15
CA VAL A 363 30.56 -24.25 -20.58
C VAL A 363 30.19 -23.08 -21.49
N LYS A 364 29.18 -22.30 -21.10
CA LYS A 364 28.70 -21.14 -21.88
C LYS A 364 29.79 -20.07 -21.97
N GLU A 365 30.45 -19.77 -20.85
CA GLU A 365 31.51 -18.78 -20.81
C GLU A 365 32.80 -19.26 -21.49
N ALA A 366 33.18 -20.51 -21.28
CA ALA A 366 34.32 -21.13 -21.95
C ALA A 366 34.13 -21.10 -23.48
N ARG A 367 32.92 -21.43 -23.95
CA ARG A 367 32.56 -21.32 -25.38
C ARG A 367 32.66 -19.88 -25.88
N ARG A 368 32.11 -18.92 -25.15
CA ARG A 368 32.19 -17.49 -25.49
C ARG A 368 33.65 -17.05 -25.63
N LEU A 369 34.50 -17.39 -24.68
CA LEU A 369 35.92 -17.02 -24.66
C LEU A 369 36.72 -17.73 -25.77
N ALA A 370 36.45 -19.01 -26.03
CA ALA A 370 37.11 -19.76 -27.11
C ALA A 370 36.76 -19.16 -28.47
N THR A 371 35.48 -18.80 -28.67
CA THR A 371 34.99 -18.13 -29.86
C THR A 371 35.59 -16.72 -30.01
N ARG A 372 35.63 -15.94 -28.93
CA ARG A 372 36.31 -14.63 -28.87
C ARG A 372 37.77 -14.75 -29.27
N SER A 373 38.48 -15.75 -28.73
CA SER A 373 39.88 -16.02 -29.04
C SER A 373 40.07 -16.38 -30.52
N TYR A 374 39.20 -17.22 -31.07
CA TYR A 374 39.20 -17.56 -32.50
C TYR A 374 39.00 -16.32 -33.38
N VAL A 375 37.95 -15.53 -33.12
CA VAL A 375 37.61 -14.34 -33.91
C VAL A 375 38.75 -13.32 -33.84
N ARG A 376 39.29 -13.04 -32.64
CA ARG A 376 40.43 -12.11 -32.49
C ARG A 376 41.68 -12.58 -33.21
N ARG A 377 41.97 -13.89 -33.20
CA ARG A 377 43.19 -14.44 -33.77
C ARG A 377 43.12 -14.60 -35.29
N PHE A 378 41.94 -14.99 -35.82
CA PHE A 378 41.81 -15.42 -37.21
C PHE A 378 40.87 -14.56 -38.06
N LEU A 379 40.03 -13.72 -37.43
CA LEU A 379 39.09 -12.81 -38.08
C LEU A 379 39.17 -11.38 -37.48
N PRO A 380 40.36 -10.77 -37.35
CA PRO A 380 40.50 -9.47 -36.68
C PRO A 380 39.69 -8.36 -37.38
N ASN A 381 39.55 -8.43 -38.70
CA ASN A 381 38.79 -7.45 -39.50
C ASN A 381 37.27 -7.59 -39.35
N ALA A 382 36.78 -8.68 -38.74
CA ALA A 382 35.35 -8.88 -38.46
C ALA A 382 34.91 -8.17 -37.17
N ILE A 383 35.85 -7.70 -36.35
CA ILE A 383 35.55 -7.04 -35.08
C ILE A 383 35.11 -5.60 -35.37
N PRO A 384 33.90 -5.19 -34.94
CA PRO A 384 33.44 -3.82 -35.11
C PRO A 384 34.42 -2.82 -34.47
N ALA A 385 34.77 -1.76 -35.19
CA ALA A 385 35.62 -0.70 -34.64
C ALA A 385 34.88 0.02 -33.50
N THR A 386 35.53 0.12 -32.34
CA THR A 386 35.02 0.86 -31.18
C THR A 386 34.89 2.35 -31.55
N ARG A 387 33.68 2.91 -31.55
CA ARG A 387 33.46 4.33 -31.83
C ARG A 387 33.92 5.16 -30.62
N THR A 388 35.11 5.75 -30.72
CA THR A 388 35.76 6.52 -29.64
C THR A 388 35.45 8.02 -29.67
N LYS A 389 34.80 8.55 -30.71
CA LYS A 389 34.48 9.98 -30.80
C LYS A 389 33.07 10.26 -30.27
N PRO A 390 32.89 11.26 -29.38
CA PRO A 390 31.57 11.68 -28.94
C PRO A 390 30.75 12.15 -30.14
N ARG A 391 29.50 11.68 -30.24
CA ARG A 391 28.58 12.06 -31.31
C ARG A 391 28.12 13.51 -31.11
N GLN A 392 27.96 14.24 -32.21
CA GLN A 392 27.41 15.60 -32.15
C GLN A 392 25.93 15.54 -31.75
N THR A 393 25.59 16.19 -30.64
CA THR A 393 24.22 16.34 -30.16
C THR A 393 23.52 17.41 -31.00
N MET A 394 22.59 17.01 -31.89
CA MET A 394 21.73 17.96 -32.59
C MET A 394 20.56 18.35 -31.67
N ARG A 395 20.31 19.64 -31.50
CA ARG A 395 19.18 20.12 -30.70
C ARG A 395 17.91 20.13 -31.58
N PRO A 396 16.85 19.39 -31.22
CA PRO A 396 15.62 19.40 -31.99
C PRO A 396 15.02 20.81 -32.00
N LYS A 397 14.33 21.15 -33.08
CA LYS A 397 13.57 22.40 -33.22
C LYS A 397 12.09 22.05 -33.44
N PRO A 398 11.15 22.89 -33.01
CA PRO A 398 9.74 22.72 -33.38
C PRO A 398 9.56 22.70 -34.90
N PHE A 399 8.55 21.97 -35.38
CA PHE A 399 8.22 21.96 -36.80
C PHE A 399 7.76 23.34 -37.29
N GLN A 400 8.22 23.75 -38.48
CA GLN A 400 7.87 25.05 -39.05
C GLN A 400 6.47 25.10 -39.69
N LYS A 401 5.93 23.95 -40.10
CA LYS A 401 4.54 23.86 -40.59
C LYS A 401 3.61 23.74 -39.38
N THR A 402 2.76 24.75 -39.21
CA THR A 402 1.82 24.86 -38.09
C THR A 402 0.80 23.72 -38.11
N HIS A 403 0.88 22.86 -37.10
CA HIS A 403 -0.18 21.98 -36.69
C HIS A 403 -0.76 22.58 -35.39
N PRO A 404 -1.83 23.39 -35.46
CA PRO A 404 -2.29 24.19 -34.31
C PRO A 404 -2.55 23.37 -33.04
N ASP A 405 -3.00 22.12 -33.18
CA ASP A 405 -3.22 21.21 -32.05
C ASP A 405 -1.92 20.72 -31.43
N HIS A 406 -0.91 20.45 -32.26
CA HIS A 406 0.44 20.11 -31.81
C HIS A 406 1.10 21.29 -31.11
N ASP A 407 1.00 22.49 -31.71
CA ASP A 407 1.54 23.72 -31.15
C ASP A 407 0.98 24.02 -29.76
N ARG A 408 -0.35 23.90 -29.61
CA ARG A 408 -1.02 24.05 -28.30
C ARG A 408 -0.56 22.99 -27.30
N ALA A 409 -0.45 21.73 -27.71
CA ALA A 409 -0.10 20.63 -26.82
C ALA A 409 1.34 20.74 -26.31
N PHE A 410 2.33 20.99 -27.18
CA PHE A 410 3.71 21.12 -26.72
C PHE A 410 3.91 22.42 -25.92
N GLN A 411 3.23 23.52 -26.26
CA GLN A 411 3.29 24.76 -25.46
C GLN A 411 2.73 24.56 -24.04
N TRP A 412 1.60 23.86 -23.92
CA TRP A 412 1.08 23.47 -22.61
C TRP A 412 2.10 22.62 -21.84
N ALA A 413 2.68 21.60 -22.48
CA ALA A 413 3.67 20.73 -21.84
C ALA A 413 4.92 21.52 -21.40
N GLN A 414 5.40 22.45 -22.24
CA GLN A 414 6.51 23.34 -21.88
C GLN A 414 6.20 24.20 -20.66
N GLN A 415 5.01 24.78 -20.58
CA GLN A 415 4.62 25.63 -19.46
C GLN A 415 4.43 24.80 -18.18
N ALA A 416 3.69 23.69 -18.26
CA ALA A 416 3.39 22.84 -17.11
C ALA A 416 4.65 22.18 -16.50
N PHE A 417 5.60 21.76 -17.35
CA PHE A 417 6.83 21.11 -16.91
C PHE A 417 8.04 22.05 -16.88
N GLU A 418 7.85 23.34 -17.14
CA GLU A 418 8.90 24.36 -17.18
C GLU A 418 10.07 24.02 -18.11
N VAL A 419 9.77 23.49 -19.30
CA VAL A 419 10.78 23.10 -20.30
C VAL A 419 10.97 24.20 -21.32
N ALA A 420 12.13 24.85 -21.27
CA ALA A 420 12.48 25.93 -22.18
C ALA A 420 12.67 25.47 -23.64
N ASP A 421 13.10 24.21 -23.86
CA ASP A 421 13.35 23.65 -25.18
C ASP A 421 12.04 23.15 -25.83
N ALA A 422 11.50 23.95 -26.74
CA ALA A 422 10.29 23.62 -27.49
C ALA A 422 10.47 22.42 -28.43
N GLY A 423 11.69 22.19 -28.92
CA GLY A 423 11.98 21.06 -29.80
C GLY A 423 11.88 19.72 -29.06
N LEU A 424 12.34 19.66 -27.81
CA LEU A 424 12.22 18.45 -26.98
C LEU A 424 10.76 18.08 -26.70
N MET A 425 9.90 19.07 -26.39
CA MET A 425 8.47 18.80 -26.16
C MET A 425 7.71 18.49 -27.44
N SER A 426 8.05 19.12 -28.56
CA SER A 426 7.51 18.76 -29.87
C SER A 426 7.90 17.31 -30.24
N GLN A 427 9.14 16.91 -29.98
CA GLN A 427 9.61 15.54 -30.19
C GLN A 427 8.89 14.53 -29.27
N ALA A 428 8.64 14.87 -28.00
CA ALA A 428 7.90 14.02 -27.06
C ALA A 428 6.47 13.68 -27.53
N LEU A 429 5.88 14.51 -28.39
CA LEU A 429 4.56 14.32 -28.98
C LEU A 429 4.61 13.74 -30.42
N THR A 430 5.77 13.26 -30.88
CA THR A 430 5.96 12.80 -32.26
C THR A 430 6.16 11.28 -32.34
N HIS A 431 5.18 10.56 -32.89
CA HIS A 431 5.23 9.10 -33.03
C HIS A 431 6.02 8.67 -34.28
N ARG A 432 6.66 7.48 -34.20
CA ARG A 432 7.44 6.89 -35.31
C ARG A 432 6.69 6.83 -36.64
N SER A 433 5.38 6.57 -36.63
CA SER A 433 4.59 6.49 -37.88
C SER A 433 4.59 7.83 -38.62
N TRP A 434 4.50 8.95 -37.91
CA TRP A 434 4.54 10.28 -38.50
C TRP A 434 5.94 10.61 -39.03
N VAL A 435 6.98 10.18 -38.30
CA VAL A 435 8.39 10.33 -38.75
C VAL A 435 8.63 9.61 -40.08
N TYR A 436 8.11 8.38 -40.23
CA TYR A 436 8.22 7.64 -41.48
C TYR A 436 7.54 8.35 -42.67
N GLU A 437 6.41 9.00 -42.44
CA GLU A 437 5.66 9.72 -43.47
C GLU A 437 6.26 11.11 -43.79
N ASN A 438 6.94 11.75 -42.84
CA ASN A 438 7.35 13.16 -42.91
C ASN A 438 8.87 13.38 -42.82
N GLN A 439 9.67 12.45 -43.33
CA GLN A 439 11.14 12.44 -43.20
C GLN A 439 11.82 13.78 -43.55
N GLY A 440 11.35 14.50 -44.58
CA GLY A 440 11.90 15.80 -44.96
C GLY A 440 11.71 16.89 -43.90
N LEU A 441 10.52 16.95 -43.28
CA LEU A 441 10.22 17.90 -42.19
C LEU A 441 11.00 17.54 -40.92
N VAL A 442 11.08 16.24 -40.61
CA VAL A 442 11.86 15.70 -39.48
C VAL A 442 13.34 16.09 -39.62
N ALA A 443 13.93 15.90 -40.80
CA ALA A 443 15.32 16.26 -41.05
C ALA A 443 15.58 17.77 -40.91
N GLN A 444 14.68 18.62 -41.44
CA GLN A 444 14.79 20.08 -41.33
C GLN A 444 14.69 20.57 -39.88
N ALA A 445 13.80 19.96 -39.10
CA ALA A 445 13.58 20.28 -37.69
C ALA A 445 14.57 19.57 -36.74
N GLN A 446 15.45 18.70 -37.27
CA GLN A 446 16.36 17.88 -36.48
C GLN A 446 15.65 17.02 -35.41
N GLN A 447 14.41 16.61 -35.70
CA GLN A 447 13.59 15.82 -34.79
C GLN A 447 13.76 14.31 -34.99
N ARG A 448 13.19 13.54 -34.07
CA ARG A 448 13.06 12.07 -34.12
C ARG A 448 11.70 11.67 -33.55
N ASP A 449 11.42 10.37 -33.44
CA ASP A 449 10.29 9.91 -32.64
C ASP A 449 10.58 10.02 -31.14
N TYR A 450 9.52 9.94 -30.34
CA TYR A 450 9.61 10.04 -28.88
C TYR A 450 10.34 8.87 -28.20
N GLY A 451 10.68 7.77 -28.89
CA GLY A 451 11.03 6.49 -28.26
C GLY A 451 12.19 6.54 -27.27
N VAL A 452 13.22 7.35 -27.56
CA VAL A 452 14.34 7.59 -26.63
C VAL A 452 13.86 8.31 -25.38
N LEU A 453 13.09 9.40 -25.55
CA LEU A 453 12.54 10.19 -24.44
C LEU A 453 11.58 9.35 -23.58
N ALA A 454 10.75 8.52 -24.20
CA ALA A 454 9.85 7.61 -23.50
C ALA A 454 10.63 6.62 -22.64
N THR A 455 11.71 6.04 -23.17
CA THR A 455 12.51 5.05 -22.42
C THR A 455 13.25 5.68 -21.22
N GLU A 456 13.86 6.85 -21.41
CA GLU A 456 14.48 7.59 -20.29
C GLU A 456 13.42 8.08 -19.30
N GLY A 457 12.29 8.55 -19.81
CA GLY A 457 11.18 9.06 -19.02
C GLY A 457 10.45 8.00 -18.20
N SER A 458 10.39 6.75 -18.69
CA SER A 458 9.88 5.60 -17.93
C SER A 458 10.68 5.40 -16.65
N GLU A 459 12.00 5.47 -16.76
CA GLU A 459 12.90 5.35 -15.62
C GLU A 459 12.85 6.58 -14.70
N ALA A 460 12.80 7.80 -15.25
CA ALA A 460 12.66 9.03 -14.47
C ALA A 460 11.34 9.07 -13.68
N LEU A 461 10.22 8.71 -14.32
CA LEU A 461 8.90 8.61 -13.68
C LEU A 461 8.89 7.53 -12.60
N THR A 462 9.49 6.37 -12.88
CA THR A 462 9.64 5.31 -11.89
C THR A 462 10.46 5.77 -10.69
N ASN A 463 11.56 6.52 -10.91
CA ASN A 463 12.40 7.02 -9.84
C ASN A 463 11.69 8.09 -8.98
N LEU A 464 10.94 9.00 -9.61
CA LEU A 464 10.06 9.97 -8.91
C LEU A 464 9.09 9.26 -7.95
N VAL A 465 8.43 8.20 -8.43
CA VAL A 465 7.49 7.41 -7.63
C VAL A 465 8.20 6.63 -6.52
N ARG A 466 9.35 6.01 -6.80
CA ARG A 466 10.17 5.31 -5.80
C ARG A 466 10.59 6.24 -4.68
N HIS A 467 11.05 7.45 -5.02
CA HIS A 467 11.49 8.44 -4.04
C HIS A 467 10.33 8.87 -3.12
N HIS A 468 9.19 9.26 -3.70
CA HIS A 468 8.01 9.61 -2.92
C HIS A 468 7.53 8.45 -2.04
N TYR A 469 7.50 7.23 -2.59
CA TYR A 469 7.08 6.04 -1.86
C TYR A 469 8.02 5.71 -0.69
N ALA A 470 9.34 5.89 -0.87
CA ALA A 470 10.32 5.69 0.20
C ALA A 470 10.11 6.67 1.35
N LEU A 471 9.98 7.98 1.04
CA LEU A 471 9.65 9.01 2.03
C LEU A 471 8.33 8.70 2.75
N ASN A 472 7.27 8.37 2.01
CA ASN A 472 5.97 8.06 2.59
C ASN A 472 6.03 6.84 3.53
N THR A 473 6.76 5.80 3.15
CA THR A 473 6.83 4.56 3.92
C THR A 473 7.64 4.76 5.19
N LEU A 474 8.81 5.39 5.11
CA LEU A 474 9.70 5.58 6.25
C LEU A 474 9.19 6.62 7.24
N ASN A 475 8.43 7.63 6.79
CA ASN A 475 7.71 8.54 7.69
C ASN A 475 6.59 7.85 8.47
N GLN A 476 6.03 6.75 7.94
CA GLN A 476 5.02 5.96 8.66
C GLN A 476 5.67 4.99 9.64
N THR A 477 6.73 4.30 9.21
CA THR A 477 7.48 3.39 10.08
C THR A 477 8.85 3.06 9.48
N VAL A 478 9.87 3.08 10.34
CA VAL A 478 11.22 2.58 10.04
C VAL A 478 11.34 1.05 10.26
N ARG A 479 10.33 0.42 10.87
CA ARG A 479 10.16 -1.04 10.92
C ARG A 479 9.24 -1.51 9.79
N VAL A 480 9.72 -1.32 8.57
CA VAL A 480 9.03 -1.74 7.35
C VAL A 480 8.79 -3.25 7.38
N PRO A 481 7.56 -3.75 7.13
CA PRO A 481 7.27 -5.18 7.16
C PRO A 481 7.85 -5.90 5.92
N ALA A 482 8.22 -7.19 6.06
CA ALA A 482 8.71 -8.07 4.97
C ALA A 482 7.86 -8.03 3.68
N SER A 483 6.57 -7.81 3.87
CA SER A 483 5.52 -7.74 2.86
C SER A 483 5.33 -6.36 2.21
N ALA A 484 6.12 -5.37 2.60
CA ALA A 484 6.15 -4.07 1.93
C ALA A 484 6.77 -4.22 0.54
N VAL A 485 6.23 -3.50 -0.44
CA VAL A 485 6.85 -3.45 -1.76
C VAL A 485 8.10 -2.58 -1.62
N THR A 486 9.29 -3.14 -1.73
CA THR A 486 10.55 -2.39 -1.59
C THR A 486 10.95 -1.66 -2.87
N SER A 487 10.47 -2.12 -4.02
CA SER A 487 10.69 -1.47 -5.32
C SER A 487 9.37 -1.38 -6.08
N PRO A 488 8.63 -0.26 -5.97
CA PRO A 488 7.38 -0.08 -6.69
C PRO A 488 7.62 -0.11 -8.21
N ALA A 489 6.84 -0.93 -8.91
CA ALA A 489 6.73 -0.93 -10.36
C ALA A 489 5.55 -0.06 -10.79
N LEU A 490 5.64 0.54 -11.99
CA LEU A 490 4.57 1.31 -12.61
C LEU A 490 3.92 0.46 -13.71
N PRO A 491 2.74 -0.13 -13.47
CA PRO A 491 1.95 -0.73 -14.53
C PRO A 491 1.52 0.32 -15.55
N ARG A 492 1.47 -0.06 -16.83
CA ARG A 492 1.05 0.80 -17.95
C ARG A 492 -0.26 1.53 -17.67
N GLU A 493 -1.22 0.81 -17.12
CA GLU A 493 -2.58 1.31 -16.86
C GLU A 493 -2.54 2.56 -15.96
N VAL A 494 -1.62 2.58 -14.99
CA VAL A 494 -1.43 3.72 -14.07
C VAL A 494 -0.82 4.93 -14.78
N VAL A 495 0.09 4.70 -15.73
CA VAL A 495 0.71 5.77 -16.52
C VAL A 495 -0.27 6.33 -17.56
N VAL A 496 -1.14 5.49 -18.11
CA VAL A 496 -2.25 5.92 -18.98
C VAL A 496 -3.22 6.83 -18.23
N GLU A 497 -3.51 6.57 -16.96
CA GLU A 497 -4.32 7.49 -16.12
C GLU A 497 -3.66 8.86 -15.93
N LEU A 498 -2.32 8.93 -15.88
CA LEU A 498 -1.59 10.19 -15.86
C LEU A 498 -1.74 10.92 -17.20
N PHE A 499 -1.56 10.22 -18.32
CA PHE A 499 -1.77 10.78 -19.66
C PHE A 499 -3.18 11.38 -19.82
N ASP A 500 -4.21 10.67 -19.38
CA ASP A 500 -5.61 11.08 -19.54
C ASP A 500 -5.98 12.36 -18.74
N GLN A 501 -5.10 12.81 -17.85
CA GLN A 501 -5.21 14.08 -17.13
C GLN A 501 -4.51 15.24 -17.85
N MET A 502 -3.69 14.96 -18.87
CA MET A 502 -2.96 15.96 -19.65
C MET A 502 -3.73 16.35 -20.93
N PRO A 503 -3.85 17.65 -21.28
CA PRO A 503 -4.53 18.11 -22.49
C PRO A 503 -3.67 18.02 -23.75
N VAL A 504 -2.97 16.89 -23.97
CA VAL A 504 -1.98 16.72 -25.06
C VAL A 504 -2.43 15.78 -26.18
N ALA A 505 -3.51 15.02 -26.00
CA ALA A 505 -3.91 13.95 -26.91
C ALA A 505 -4.14 14.42 -28.37
N SER A 506 -4.78 15.57 -28.58
CA SER A 506 -5.02 16.12 -29.92
C SER A 506 -3.74 16.58 -30.63
N GLY A 507 -2.67 16.83 -29.88
CA GLY A 507 -1.40 17.31 -30.43
C GLY A 507 -0.39 16.21 -30.74
N ILE A 508 -0.74 14.93 -30.57
CA ILE A 508 0.17 13.83 -30.89
C ILE A 508 0.22 13.66 -32.41
N LEU A 509 1.42 13.77 -32.98
CA LEU A 509 1.65 13.54 -34.40
C LEU A 509 1.78 12.04 -34.68
N CYS A 510 0.74 11.49 -35.32
CA CYS A 510 0.68 10.10 -35.79
C CYS A 510 0.17 10.05 -37.24
N SER A 511 0.20 8.88 -37.87
CA SER A 511 -0.34 8.71 -39.24
C SER A 511 -1.85 8.89 -39.26
N GLN A 512 -2.44 9.46 -40.32
CA GLN A 512 -3.86 9.88 -40.37
C GLN A 512 -4.92 8.81 -40.04
N LYS A 513 -4.59 7.51 -40.09
CA LYS A 513 -5.51 6.39 -39.81
C LYS A 513 -5.24 5.67 -38.48
N MET A 514 -4.28 6.15 -37.68
CA MET A 514 -3.85 5.48 -36.45
C MET A 514 -4.61 6.06 -35.25
N ALA A 515 -5.29 5.19 -34.50
CA ALA A 515 -5.85 5.55 -33.21
C ALA A 515 -4.75 5.62 -32.14
N ILE A 516 -4.90 6.51 -31.17
CA ILE A 516 -4.00 6.62 -30.01
C ILE A 516 -4.27 5.44 -29.08
N SER A 517 -3.44 4.39 -29.17
CA SER A 517 -3.51 3.20 -28.33
C SER A 517 -3.01 3.49 -26.90
N PRO A 518 -3.32 2.62 -25.91
CA PRO A 518 -2.76 2.73 -24.57
C PRO A 518 -1.23 2.79 -24.54
N ASP A 519 -0.56 2.05 -25.41
CA ASP A 519 0.91 2.07 -25.51
C ASP A 519 1.43 3.46 -25.93
N ILE A 520 0.77 4.12 -26.89
CA ILE A 520 1.14 5.50 -27.29
C ILE A 520 0.90 6.48 -26.14
N LYS A 521 -0.18 6.31 -25.37
CA LYS A 521 -0.47 7.17 -24.22
C LYS A 521 0.60 7.04 -23.14
N GLU A 522 0.96 5.81 -22.78
CA GLU A 522 2.03 5.52 -21.82
C GLU A 522 3.35 6.14 -22.30
N ASP A 523 3.76 5.83 -23.53
CA ASP A 523 5.00 6.32 -24.11
C ASP A 523 5.05 7.85 -24.12
N VAL A 524 3.96 8.54 -24.48
CA VAL A 524 3.92 10.01 -24.57
C VAL A 524 3.99 10.64 -23.17
N ALA A 525 3.27 10.11 -22.19
CA ALA A 525 3.38 10.60 -20.81
C ALA A 525 4.81 10.43 -20.28
N GLN A 526 5.43 9.27 -20.54
CA GLN A 526 6.82 9.03 -20.20
C GLN A 526 7.75 9.97 -20.99
N ALA A 527 7.54 10.19 -22.28
CA ALA A 527 8.37 11.06 -23.10
C ALA A 527 8.34 12.52 -22.64
N ILE A 528 7.18 13.03 -22.21
CA ILE A 528 7.07 14.36 -21.59
C ILE A 528 7.91 14.41 -20.31
N VAL A 529 7.82 13.41 -19.43
CA VAL A 529 8.64 13.34 -18.22
C VAL A 529 10.13 13.21 -18.55
N GLY A 530 10.49 12.44 -19.57
CA GLY A 530 11.87 12.30 -20.04
C GLY A 530 12.44 13.60 -20.61
N ALA A 531 11.66 14.34 -21.39
CA ALA A 531 12.02 15.66 -21.88
C ALA A 531 12.17 16.67 -20.72
N ALA A 532 11.26 16.63 -19.73
CA ALA A 532 11.36 17.43 -18.52
C ALA A 532 12.60 17.10 -17.70
N TRP A 533 12.90 15.82 -17.49
CA TRP A 533 14.11 15.38 -16.79
C TRP A 533 15.39 15.84 -17.49
N ARG A 534 15.46 15.70 -18.83
CA ARG A 534 16.60 16.21 -19.61
C ARG A 534 16.82 17.72 -19.46
N ALA A 535 15.74 18.49 -19.38
CA ALA A 535 15.81 19.94 -19.32
C ALA A 535 16.07 20.47 -17.90
N ASN A 536 15.49 19.82 -16.89
CA ASN A 536 15.35 20.38 -15.55
C ASN A 536 16.06 19.57 -14.45
N GLY A 537 16.39 18.29 -14.68
CA GLY A 537 17.00 17.40 -13.67
C GLY A 537 16.26 17.44 -12.34
N ASP A 538 17.02 17.62 -11.25
CA ASP A 538 16.52 17.65 -9.86
C ASP A 538 15.46 18.73 -9.59
N ARG A 539 15.33 19.75 -10.46
CA ARG A 539 14.24 20.73 -10.30
C ARG A 539 12.86 20.06 -10.35
N LEU A 540 12.72 18.96 -11.11
CA LEU A 540 11.49 18.16 -11.16
C LEU A 540 11.23 17.39 -9.84
N MET A 541 12.22 17.27 -8.96
CA MET A 541 12.07 16.70 -7.62
C MET A 541 11.64 17.75 -6.61
N LYS A 542 12.08 19.01 -6.80
CA LYS A 542 11.77 20.15 -5.92
C LYS A 542 10.41 20.76 -6.21
N ARG A 543 9.98 20.72 -7.47
CA ARG A 543 8.67 21.21 -7.89
C ARG A 543 8.17 20.51 -9.15
N GLN A 544 6.87 20.34 -9.24
CA GLN A 544 6.21 19.52 -10.26
C GLN A 544 4.92 20.19 -10.72
N PRO A 545 4.45 19.95 -11.95
CA PRO A 545 3.07 20.26 -12.30
C PRO A 545 2.10 19.58 -11.31
N ALA A 546 1.06 20.29 -10.87
CA ALA A 546 0.11 19.83 -9.86
C ALA A 546 -0.54 18.50 -10.23
N THR A 547 -0.79 18.26 -11.53
CA THR A 547 -1.30 16.99 -12.05
C THR A 547 -0.33 15.83 -11.75
N LEU A 548 0.96 16.02 -12.02
CA LEU A 548 1.99 15.01 -11.74
C LEU A 548 2.17 14.81 -10.23
N ALA A 549 2.27 15.89 -9.46
CA ALA A 549 2.46 15.85 -8.01
C ALA A 549 1.31 15.11 -7.32
N LYS A 550 0.07 15.39 -7.72
CA LYS A 550 -1.14 14.73 -7.21
C LYS A 550 -1.18 13.25 -7.61
N TRP A 551 -0.81 12.93 -8.85
CA TRP A 551 -0.75 11.55 -9.32
C TRP A 551 0.29 10.73 -8.53
N ILE A 552 1.51 11.25 -8.34
CA ILE A 552 2.55 10.60 -7.52
C ILE A 552 2.06 10.38 -6.09
N LYS A 553 1.47 11.40 -5.45
CA LYS A 553 0.91 11.30 -4.09
C LYS A 553 -0.23 10.28 -3.98
N SER A 554 -0.95 10.02 -5.06
CA SER A 554 -2.05 9.04 -5.09
C SER A 554 -1.59 7.61 -5.38
N PHE A 555 -0.34 7.43 -5.83
CA PHE A 555 0.16 6.12 -6.23
C PHE A 555 0.23 5.16 -5.05
N THR A 556 -0.19 3.93 -5.30
CA THR A 556 -0.04 2.82 -4.36
C THR A 556 0.41 1.60 -5.15
N PRO A 557 1.55 0.97 -4.76
CA PRO A 557 2.03 -0.20 -5.48
C PRO A 557 1.07 -1.37 -5.28
N THR A 558 0.72 -2.00 -6.40
CA THR A 558 -0.05 -3.26 -6.43
C THR A 558 0.81 -4.37 -5.83
N ARG A 559 0.22 -5.21 -4.97
CA ARG A 559 0.92 -6.31 -4.32
C ARG A 559 0.74 -7.61 -5.07
N ASP A 560 1.82 -8.35 -5.22
CA ASP A 560 1.82 -9.67 -5.84
C ASP A 560 1.04 -10.68 -4.98
N PRO A 561 0.00 -11.36 -5.52
CA PRO A 561 -0.78 -12.34 -4.78
C PRO A 561 0.06 -13.49 -4.21
N ALA A 562 1.17 -13.87 -4.88
CA ALA A 562 2.03 -14.93 -4.38
C ALA A 562 2.86 -14.49 -3.17
N THR A 563 3.32 -13.23 -3.12
CA THR A 563 3.88 -12.63 -1.91
C THR A 563 2.85 -12.59 -0.79
N LEU A 564 1.60 -12.18 -1.08
CA LEU A 564 0.53 -12.16 -0.06
C LEU A 564 0.25 -13.55 0.52
N LEU A 565 0.18 -14.58 -0.32
CA LEU A 565 0.00 -15.97 0.15
C LEU A 565 1.19 -16.44 0.98
N GLN A 566 2.42 -16.08 0.61
CA GLN A 566 3.61 -16.47 1.37
C GLN A 566 3.58 -15.86 2.78
N GLU A 567 3.19 -14.60 2.87
CA GLU A 567 3.02 -13.89 4.13
C GLU A 567 1.86 -14.44 4.95
N TYR A 568 0.77 -14.85 4.30
CA TYR A 568 -0.32 -15.56 4.96
C TYR A 568 0.20 -16.84 5.62
N CYS A 569 0.89 -17.71 4.87
CA CYS A 569 1.42 -18.97 5.40
C CYS A 569 2.42 -18.72 6.54
N ALA A 570 3.32 -17.75 6.40
CA ALA A 570 4.30 -17.42 7.43
C ALA A 570 3.64 -16.91 8.72
N ARG A 571 2.62 -16.04 8.61
CA ARG A 571 1.97 -15.41 9.78
C ARG A 571 0.94 -16.30 10.45
N HIS A 572 0.10 -16.98 9.66
CA HIS A 572 -1.07 -17.70 10.15
C HIS A 572 -0.81 -19.19 10.38
N ALA A 573 0.12 -19.79 9.63
CA ALA A 573 0.43 -21.21 9.72
C ALA A 573 1.88 -21.52 10.13
N LYS A 574 2.74 -20.50 10.24
CA LYS A 574 4.20 -20.65 10.45
C LYS A 574 4.84 -21.62 9.46
N ALA A 575 4.47 -21.51 8.19
CA ALA A 575 4.87 -22.46 7.16
C ALA A 575 5.10 -21.82 5.78
N THR A 576 5.58 -22.63 4.84
CA THR A 576 6.05 -22.23 3.50
C THR A 576 5.32 -23.02 2.41
N TYR A 577 5.57 -22.68 1.13
CA TYR A 577 5.05 -23.44 -0.01
C TYR A 577 6.04 -23.46 -1.17
N SER A 578 5.92 -24.49 -2.02
CA SER A 578 6.63 -24.64 -3.29
C SER A 578 5.65 -24.55 -4.47
N VAL A 579 6.16 -24.29 -5.69
CA VAL A 579 5.33 -24.14 -6.90
C VAL A 579 5.90 -24.93 -8.05
N ASP A 580 5.07 -25.78 -8.65
CA ASP A 580 5.34 -26.51 -9.88
C ASP A 580 4.52 -25.96 -11.06
N PHE A 581 5.01 -26.15 -12.29
CA PHE A 581 4.36 -25.64 -13.50
C PHE A 581 4.09 -26.75 -14.51
N GLU A 582 2.86 -26.77 -15.01
CA GLU A 582 2.48 -27.50 -16.21
C GLU A 582 2.47 -26.57 -17.42
N ARG A 583 2.76 -27.08 -18.61
CA ARG A 583 2.74 -26.33 -19.88
C ARG A 583 1.89 -27.05 -20.92
N ARG A 584 1.06 -26.31 -21.65
CA ARG A 584 0.34 -26.77 -22.85
C ARG A 584 0.46 -25.77 -24.01
N GLY A 585 0.08 -26.20 -25.21
CA GLY A 585 0.07 -25.36 -26.41
C GLY A 585 1.43 -25.16 -27.09
N PRO A 586 1.44 -24.59 -28.30
CA PRO A 586 2.66 -24.35 -29.08
C PRO A 586 3.53 -23.26 -28.45
N GLN A 587 4.84 -23.25 -28.76
CA GLN A 587 5.81 -22.38 -28.06
C GLN A 587 5.53 -20.87 -28.14
N HIS A 588 4.89 -20.41 -29.22
CA HIS A 588 4.50 -19.02 -29.44
C HIS A 588 3.13 -18.65 -28.84
N HIS A 589 2.38 -19.64 -28.33
CA HIS A 589 1.12 -19.47 -27.58
C HIS A 589 1.05 -20.51 -26.45
N ALA A 590 2.12 -20.59 -25.65
CA ALA A 590 2.19 -21.54 -24.55
C ALA A 590 1.33 -21.03 -23.39
N GLU A 591 0.55 -21.93 -22.81
CA GLU A 591 -0.17 -21.69 -21.57
C GLU A 591 0.45 -22.52 -20.45
N PHE A 592 0.45 -21.97 -19.25
CA PHE A 592 1.03 -22.55 -18.06
C PHE A 592 -0.01 -22.60 -16.95
N ARG A 593 0.00 -23.68 -16.16
CA ARG A 593 -0.78 -23.81 -14.92
C ARG A 593 0.19 -24.01 -13.78
N ALA A 594 0.00 -23.28 -12.69
CA ALA A 594 0.80 -23.43 -11.48
C ALA A 594 0.07 -24.29 -10.45
N THR A 595 0.81 -25.18 -9.80
CA THR A 595 0.36 -25.98 -8.65
C THR A 595 1.20 -25.60 -7.44
N ILE A 596 0.56 -25.10 -6.39
CA ILE A 596 1.14 -24.74 -5.12
C ILE A 596 1.08 -25.94 -4.19
N THR A 597 2.20 -26.30 -3.57
CA THR A 597 2.27 -27.33 -2.53
C THR A 597 2.67 -26.70 -1.21
N PHE A 598 1.80 -26.75 -0.20
CA PHE A 598 2.07 -26.22 1.12
C PHE A 598 2.90 -27.20 1.96
N GLU A 599 3.94 -26.71 2.60
CA GLU A 599 4.86 -27.49 3.43
C GLU A 599 4.33 -27.56 4.86
N MET A 600 3.30 -28.40 5.05
CA MET A 600 2.66 -28.68 6.34
C MET A 600 2.84 -30.16 6.69
N ASP A 601 2.40 -30.58 7.89
CA ASP A 601 2.39 -32.00 8.30
C ASP A 601 1.73 -32.92 7.25
N GLN A 602 0.78 -32.39 6.49
CA GLN A 602 0.21 -33.01 5.30
C GLN A 602 0.56 -32.15 4.08
N GLN A 603 1.03 -32.77 3.00
CA GLN A 603 1.25 -32.05 1.74
C GLN A 603 -0.11 -31.68 1.13
N LEU A 604 -0.46 -30.39 1.21
CA LEU A 604 -1.67 -29.84 0.61
C LEU A 604 -1.32 -29.26 -0.76
N ARG A 605 -2.14 -29.53 -1.77
CA ARG A 605 -1.93 -29.03 -3.13
C ARG A 605 -3.08 -28.14 -3.57
N TRP A 606 -2.77 -27.12 -4.37
CA TRP A 606 -3.76 -26.20 -4.94
C TRP A 606 -3.33 -25.74 -6.33
N HIS A 607 -4.24 -25.75 -7.30
CA HIS A 607 -3.90 -25.37 -8.68
C HIS A 607 -4.64 -24.11 -9.15
N GLY A 608 -3.93 -23.27 -9.91
CA GLY A 608 -4.50 -22.08 -10.54
C GLY A 608 -5.09 -22.35 -11.93
N GLU A 609 -5.57 -21.28 -12.57
CA GLU A 609 -5.99 -21.32 -13.97
C GLU A 609 -4.79 -21.33 -14.93
N TRP A 610 -5.05 -21.70 -16.18
CA TRP A 610 -4.09 -21.58 -17.27
C TRP A 610 -3.86 -20.10 -17.63
N ARG A 611 -2.58 -19.71 -17.78
CA ARG A 611 -2.13 -18.36 -18.12
C ARG A 611 -0.98 -18.38 -19.12
N ASN A 612 -0.76 -17.30 -19.84
CA ASN A 612 0.26 -17.20 -20.91
C ASN A 612 1.73 -17.10 -20.43
N ALA A 613 1.98 -17.10 -19.11
CA ALA A 613 3.32 -17.05 -18.54
C ALA A 613 3.36 -17.73 -17.16
N HIS A 614 4.55 -18.23 -16.76
CA HIS A 614 4.77 -18.83 -15.43
C HIS A 614 4.37 -17.87 -14.30
N ASN A 615 4.83 -16.61 -14.33
CA ASN A 615 4.50 -15.64 -13.28
C ASN A 615 2.99 -15.40 -13.18
N ALA A 616 2.30 -15.24 -14.31
CA ALA A 616 0.84 -15.06 -14.33
C ALA A 616 0.10 -16.29 -13.80
N ALA A 617 0.57 -17.50 -14.13
CA ALA A 617 0.00 -18.75 -13.61
C ALA A 617 0.18 -18.88 -12.09
N LYS A 618 1.37 -18.55 -11.58
CA LYS A 618 1.69 -18.53 -10.14
C LYS A 618 0.80 -17.53 -9.39
N GLN A 619 0.66 -16.32 -9.93
CA GLN A 619 -0.23 -15.29 -9.38
C GLN A 619 -1.69 -15.75 -9.34
N SER A 620 -2.17 -16.42 -10.40
CA SER A 620 -3.52 -16.98 -10.45
C SER A 620 -3.76 -18.06 -9.40
N ALA A 621 -2.81 -18.99 -9.23
CA ALA A 621 -2.91 -20.03 -8.20
C ALA A 621 -2.89 -19.42 -6.79
N ALA A 622 -2.04 -18.43 -6.55
CA ALA A 622 -1.95 -17.79 -5.25
C ALA A 622 -3.18 -16.95 -4.90
N ASP A 623 -3.71 -16.17 -5.86
CA ASP A 623 -4.90 -15.36 -5.64
C ASP A 623 -6.13 -16.24 -5.37
N SER A 624 -6.30 -17.33 -6.13
CA SER A 624 -7.41 -18.28 -5.91
C SER A 624 -7.30 -19.01 -4.56
N ALA A 625 -6.10 -19.47 -4.17
CA ALA A 625 -5.88 -20.07 -2.84
C ALA A 625 -6.22 -19.07 -1.73
N LEU A 626 -5.72 -17.84 -1.84
CA LEU A 626 -5.96 -16.79 -0.85
C LEU A 626 -7.46 -16.44 -0.77
N ASN A 627 -8.17 -16.42 -1.89
CA ASN A 627 -9.61 -16.17 -1.92
C ASN A 627 -10.41 -17.28 -1.23
N LEU A 628 -10.02 -18.55 -1.42
CA LEU A 628 -10.64 -19.68 -0.73
C LEU A 628 -10.39 -19.60 0.79
N LEU A 629 -9.14 -19.34 1.19
CA LEU A 629 -8.74 -19.30 2.60
C LEU A 629 -9.44 -18.17 3.37
N LEU A 630 -9.53 -16.97 2.77
CA LEU A 630 -10.22 -15.81 3.34
C LEU A 630 -11.75 -15.88 3.25
N GLY A 631 -12.32 -16.97 2.70
CA GLY A 631 -13.76 -17.20 2.68
C GLY A 631 -14.54 -16.28 1.75
N ALA A 632 -13.93 -15.81 0.64
CA ALA A 632 -14.69 -15.09 -0.37
C ALA A 632 -15.80 -16.01 -0.94
N PRO A 633 -17.06 -15.53 -1.03
CA PRO A 633 -18.10 -16.32 -1.68
C PRO A 633 -17.67 -16.53 -3.13
N SER A 634 -17.33 -17.77 -3.48
CA SER A 634 -17.38 -18.21 -4.86
C SER A 634 -18.74 -17.77 -5.39
N THR A 635 -18.78 -17.04 -6.50
CA THR A 635 -20.04 -16.57 -7.12
C THR A 635 -20.98 -17.70 -7.53
N GLU A 636 -20.57 -18.95 -7.34
CA GLU A 636 -21.38 -20.14 -7.50
C GLU A 636 -21.36 -20.96 -6.21
N SER A 637 -22.54 -21.35 -5.75
CA SER A 637 -22.83 -22.12 -4.54
C SER A 637 -22.32 -23.58 -4.58
N ALA A 638 -21.17 -23.83 -5.20
CA ALA A 638 -20.53 -25.13 -5.20
C ALA A 638 -19.73 -25.31 -3.90
N SER A 639 -19.98 -26.41 -3.19
CA SER A 639 -19.07 -26.89 -2.15
C SER A 639 -17.65 -26.97 -2.72
N PRO A 640 -16.60 -26.57 -1.98
CA PRO A 640 -15.23 -26.77 -2.43
C PRO A 640 -15.01 -28.23 -2.83
N ASP A 641 -14.21 -28.43 -3.87
CA ASP A 641 -13.74 -29.75 -4.31
C ASP A 641 -12.87 -30.42 -3.24
N GLU A 642 -12.46 -31.68 -3.46
CA GLU A 642 -11.68 -32.44 -2.48
C GLU A 642 -10.37 -31.71 -2.10
N ASP A 643 -9.69 -31.09 -3.08
CA ASP A 643 -8.46 -30.33 -2.87
C ASP A 643 -8.73 -29.06 -2.03
N GLY A 644 -9.83 -28.35 -2.31
CA GLY A 644 -10.27 -27.19 -1.52
C GLY A 644 -10.66 -27.56 -0.09
N GLN A 645 -11.33 -28.69 0.12
CA GLN A 645 -11.66 -29.22 1.44
C GLN A 645 -10.40 -29.60 2.22
N ALA A 646 -9.45 -30.28 1.59
CA ALA A 646 -8.17 -30.63 2.19
C ALA A 646 -7.38 -29.37 2.59
N LEU A 647 -7.32 -28.36 1.71
CA LEU A 647 -6.63 -27.10 1.98
C LEU A 647 -7.27 -26.35 3.16
N LEU A 648 -8.60 -26.20 3.18
CA LEU A 648 -9.33 -25.54 4.27
C LEU A 648 -9.12 -26.25 5.62
N ARG A 649 -9.19 -27.58 5.63
CA ARG A 649 -8.97 -28.39 6.84
C ARG A 649 -7.55 -28.25 7.35
N GLY A 650 -6.57 -28.39 6.46
CA GLY A 650 -5.16 -28.31 6.81
C GLY A 650 -4.77 -26.92 7.34
N MET A 651 -5.26 -25.84 6.72
CA MET A 651 -5.04 -24.48 7.21
C MET A 651 -5.72 -24.21 8.54
N LEU A 652 -6.98 -24.63 8.73
CA LEU A 652 -7.67 -24.46 10.00
C LEU A 652 -6.87 -25.07 11.17
N LEU A 653 -6.36 -26.28 10.99
CA LEU A 653 -5.55 -26.94 12.01
C LEU A 653 -4.21 -26.24 12.24
N ALA A 654 -3.58 -25.70 11.19
CA ALA A 654 -2.34 -24.94 11.32
C ALA A 654 -2.57 -23.62 12.09
N GLU A 655 -3.63 -22.88 11.74
CA GLU A 655 -4.04 -21.63 12.41
C GLU A 655 -4.31 -21.84 13.91
N LEU A 656 -5.05 -22.90 14.25
CA LEU A 656 -5.34 -23.24 15.64
C LEU A 656 -4.08 -23.51 16.47
N ARG A 657 -3.06 -24.16 15.88
CA ARG A 657 -1.79 -24.43 16.57
C ARG A 657 -0.96 -23.17 16.78
N VAL A 658 -1.06 -22.21 15.87
CA VAL A 658 -0.35 -20.93 15.96
C VAL A 658 -1.05 -19.97 16.93
N SER A 659 -2.38 -20.07 17.06
CA SER A 659 -3.16 -19.23 17.98
C SER A 659 -2.79 -19.49 19.45
N ASP A 660 -2.47 -18.41 20.16
CA ASP A 660 -2.18 -18.43 21.59
C ASP A 660 -3.13 -17.48 22.34
N PRO A 661 -4.17 -18.00 23.01
CA PRO A 661 -5.14 -17.18 23.73
C PRO A 661 -4.53 -16.45 24.92
N LYS A 662 -3.31 -16.77 25.35
CA LYS A 662 -2.62 -16.11 26.48
C LYS A 662 -1.79 -14.90 26.07
N ASN A 663 -1.54 -14.71 24.78
CA ASN A 663 -0.69 -13.64 24.26
C ASN A 663 -1.30 -13.07 22.98
N ILE A 664 -2.45 -12.41 23.14
CA ILE A 664 -3.23 -11.87 22.03
C ILE A 664 -2.91 -10.40 21.80
N ASN A 665 -2.83 -10.03 20.51
CA ASN A 665 -2.96 -8.65 20.07
C ASN A 665 -4.29 -8.50 19.30
N SER A 666 -5.35 -8.08 20.00
CA SER A 666 -6.72 -8.07 19.50
C SER A 666 -6.86 -7.33 18.14
N ALA A 667 -6.19 -6.18 18.02
CA ALA A 667 -6.18 -5.35 16.82
C ALA A 667 -5.55 -6.07 15.63
N LYS A 668 -4.44 -6.78 15.86
CA LYS A 668 -3.76 -7.57 14.82
C LYS A 668 -4.60 -8.76 14.38
N GLU A 669 -5.15 -9.52 15.34
CA GLU A 669 -5.98 -10.70 15.09
C GLU A 669 -7.21 -10.32 14.24
N ILE A 670 -7.95 -9.29 14.66
CA ILE A 670 -9.12 -8.78 13.94
C ILE A 670 -8.71 -8.20 12.58
N ALA A 671 -7.64 -7.39 12.51
CA ALA A 671 -7.21 -6.81 11.25
C ALA A 671 -6.89 -7.89 10.20
N SER A 672 -6.28 -9.00 10.62
CA SER A 672 -5.90 -10.12 9.76
C SER A 672 -7.05 -11.07 9.43
N GLY A 673 -8.13 -11.07 10.22
CA GLY A 673 -9.25 -12.00 10.07
C GLY A 673 -8.90 -13.44 10.43
N LEU A 674 -7.93 -13.63 11.32
CA LEU A 674 -7.54 -14.98 11.76
C LEU A 674 -8.76 -15.70 12.35
N LEU A 675 -9.00 -16.92 11.87
CA LEU A 675 -10.15 -17.76 12.29
C LEU A 675 -11.51 -17.02 12.21
N ALA A 676 -11.65 -16.07 11.28
CA ALA A 676 -12.85 -15.24 11.09
C ALA A 676 -13.34 -14.47 12.32
N VAL A 677 -12.47 -14.19 13.29
CA VAL A 677 -12.83 -13.44 14.51
C VAL A 677 -13.32 -12.02 14.19
N ASP A 678 -12.92 -11.48 13.04
CA ASP A 678 -13.36 -10.18 12.55
C ASP A 678 -14.84 -10.15 12.14
N LEU A 679 -15.40 -11.27 11.69
CA LEU A 679 -16.84 -11.39 11.40
C LEU A 679 -17.64 -11.37 12.70
N LEU A 680 -17.15 -12.02 13.76
CA LEU A 680 -17.75 -11.97 15.09
C LEU A 680 -17.68 -10.56 15.68
N ALA A 681 -16.49 -9.94 15.70
CA ALA A 681 -16.28 -8.59 16.22
C ALA A 681 -17.11 -7.50 15.50
N SER A 682 -17.45 -7.73 14.23
CA SER A 682 -18.24 -6.80 13.41
C SER A 682 -19.74 -7.12 13.36
N GLY A 683 -20.21 -8.13 14.11
CA GLY A 683 -21.61 -8.53 14.18
C GLY A 683 -22.14 -9.20 12.90
N LYS A 684 -21.27 -9.69 12.02
CA LYS A 684 -21.62 -10.35 10.74
C LYS A 684 -21.89 -11.84 10.94
N PHE A 685 -22.82 -12.17 11.84
CA PHE A 685 -23.03 -13.56 12.28
C PHE A 685 -23.44 -14.52 11.16
N SER A 686 -24.15 -14.04 10.12
CA SER A 686 -24.49 -14.87 8.95
C SER A 686 -23.28 -15.23 8.09
N GLU A 687 -22.32 -14.31 7.93
CA GLU A 687 -21.06 -14.57 7.20
C GLU A 687 -20.19 -15.53 8.01
N TYR A 688 -20.10 -15.32 9.33
CA TYR A 688 -19.40 -16.23 10.23
C TYR A 688 -20.01 -17.64 10.21
N LEU A 689 -21.34 -17.74 10.21
CA LEU A 689 -22.04 -19.01 10.11
C LEU A 689 -21.67 -19.76 8.82
N GLY A 690 -21.60 -19.07 7.68
CA GLY A 690 -21.13 -19.66 6.43
C GLY A 690 -19.67 -20.15 6.51
N TRP A 691 -18.79 -19.34 7.12
CA TRP A 691 -17.40 -19.71 7.36
C TRP A 691 -17.26 -20.96 8.25
N ALA A 692 -18.05 -21.03 9.33
CA ALA A 692 -18.06 -22.13 10.30
C ALA A 692 -18.63 -23.40 9.68
N GLN A 693 -19.76 -23.32 8.97
CA GLN A 693 -20.40 -24.47 8.30
C GLN A 693 -19.47 -25.17 7.31
N LEU A 694 -18.72 -24.40 6.51
CA LEU A 694 -17.75 -24.95 5.56
C LEU A 694 -16.62 -25.73 6.26
N ARG A 695 -16.26 -25.36 7.49
CA ARG A 695 -15.16 -25.95 8.25
C ARG A 695 -15.60 -27.08 9.17
N THR A 696 -16.80 -26.99 9.73
CA THR A 696 -17.41 -28.03 10.57
C THR A 696 -17.53 -29.35 9.81
N GLN A 697 -17.88 -29.30 8.52
CA GLN A 697 -17.97 -30.49 7.66
C GLN A 697 -16.63 -31.23 7.50
N LEU A 698 -15.51 -30.55 7.78
CA LEU A 698 -14.15 -31.06 7.61
C LEU A 698 -13.58 -31.66 8.90
N LEU A 699 -14.28 -31.52 10.02
CA LEU A 699 -13.84 -31.96 11.33
C LEU A 699 -14.49 -33.30 11.72
N PRO A 700 -13.77 -34.19 12.44
CA PRO A 700 -14.36 -35.41 12.96
C PRO A 700 -15.45 -35.10 14.00
N ALA A 701 -16.39 -36.03 14.20
CA ALA A 701 -17.52 -35.89 15.14
C ALA A 701 -17.10 -35.56 16.60
N SER A 702 -15.84 -35.84 16.97
CA SER A 702 -15.23 -35.47 18.24
C SER A 702 -14.75 -34.00 18.31
N GLY A 703 -15.26 -33.11 17.47
CA GLY A 703 -14.86 -31.70 17.30
C GLY A 703 -14.94 -30.78 18.53
N CYS A 704 -15.19 -31.34 19.72
CA CYS A 704 -15.19 -30.64 21.02
C CYS A 704 -13.86 -29.92 21.27
N ALA A 705 -12.70 -30.58 21.14
CA ALA A 705 -11.41 -29.95 21.45
C ALA A 705 -11.08 -28.75 20.53
N VAL A 706 -11.51 -28.79 19.27
CA VAL A 706 -11.36 -27.65 18.34
C VAL A 706 -12.30 -26.51 18.76
N ALA A 707 -13.55 -26.83 19.08
CA ALA A 707 -14.52 -25.85 19.57
C ALA A 707 -14.09 -25.21 20.90
N ASP A 708 -13.55 -25.99 21.83
CA ASP A 708 -13.03 -25.51 23.12
C ASP A 708 -11.88 -24.53 22.91
N ARG A 709 -10.91 -24.90 22.06
CA ARG A 709 -9.78 -24.03 21.72
C ARG A 709 -10.20 -22.75 21.02
N LEU A 710 -11.19 -22.83 20.12
CA LEU A 710 -11.77 -21.67 19.47
C LEU A 710 -12.50 -20.77 20.46
N THR A 711 -13.22 -21.35 21.42
CA THR A 711 -13.91 -20.61 22.48
C THR A 711 -12.91 -19.79 23.28
N GLU A 712 -11.82 -20.41 23.77
CA GLU A 712 -10.74 -19.71 24.49
C GLU A 712 -10.16 -18.55 23.66
N TYR A 713 -9.90 -18.79 22.38
CA TYR A 713 -9.34 -17.79 21.47
C TYR A 713 -10.32 -16.63 21.23
N TYR A 714 -11.56 -16.93 20.88
CA TYR A 714 -12.57 -15.90 20.58
C TYR A 714 -12.93 -15.08 21.82
N GLU A 715 -13.10 -15.70 22.98
CA GLU A 715 -13.37 -14.99 24.24
C GLU A 715 -12.25 -14.00 24.54
N ALA A 716 -11.00 -14.43 24.44
CA ALA A 716 -9.86 -13.58 24.74
C ALA A 716 -9.70 -12.44 23.71
N VAL A 717 -9.87 -12.70 22.40
CA VAL A 717 -9.77 -11.64 21.37
C VAL A 717 -10.91 -10.63 21.47
N LEU A 718 -12.16 -11.08 21.59
CA LEU A 718 -13.34 -10.22 21.59
C LEU A 718 -13.42 -9.38 22.88
N THR A 719 -13.10 -10.00 24.03
CA THR A 719 -13.03 -9.27 25.30
C THR A 719 -11.94 -8.21 25.26
N GLN A 720 -10.71 -8.57 24.85
CA GLN A 720 -9.61 -7.61 24.76
C GLN A 720 -9.91 -6.48 23.75
N GLN A 721 -10.49 -6.79 22.60
CA GLN A 721 -10.88 -5.77 21.62
C GLN A 721 -11.87 -4.76 22.22
N ARG A 722 -12.88 -5.24 22.94
CA ARG A 722 -13.86 -4.35 23.57
C ARG A 722 -13.21 -3.47 24.64
N ARG A 723 -12.35 -4.04 25.47
CA ARG A 723 -11.59 -3.32 26.49
C ARG A 723 -10.69 -2.25 25.86
N ASP A 724 -9.92 -2.61 24.84
CA ASP A 724 -9.05 -1.68 24.10
C ASP A 724 -9.84 -0.53 23.46
N ALA A 725 -10.98 -0.84 22.84
CA ALA A 725 -11.84 0.15 22.19
C ALA A 725 -12.43 1.14 23.21
N LEU A 726 -12.94 0.64 24.34
CA LEU A 726 -13.50 1.47 25.39
C LEU A 726 -12.42 2.30 26.09
N GLN A 727 -11.26 1.70 26.40
CA GLN A 727 -10.11 2.40 26.97
C GLN A 727 -9.67 3.56 26.08
N GLN A 728 -9.43 3.31 24.78
CA GLN A 728 -9.01 4.36 23.84
C GLN A 728 -10.05 5.48 23.76
N TRP A 729 -11.34 5.13 23.75
CA TRP A 729 -12.42 6.09 23.70
C TRP A 729 -12.49 6.94 24.97
N VAL A 730 -12.50 6.33 26.15
CA VAL A 730 -12.56 7.05 27.44
C VAL A 730 -11.36 7.97 27.61
N VAL A 731 -10.14 7.47 27.39
CA VAL A 731 -8.91 8.25 27.52
C VAL A 731 -8.89 9.47 26.59
N ALA A 732 -9.47 9.36 25.39
CA ALA A 732 -9.54 10.48 24.45
C ALA A 732 -10.38 11.66 24.97
N TYR A 733 -11.38 11.39 25.83
CA TYR A 733 -12.31 12.38 26.38
C TYR A 733 -12.02 12.76 27.85
N LEU A 734 -10.97 12.21 28.46
CA LEU A 734 -10.52 12.63 29.79
C LEU A 734 -9.75 13.97 29.73
N PRO A 735 -9.84 14.81 30.78
CA PRO A 735 -9.25 16.15 30.78
C PRO A 735 -7.72 16.13 30.64
N THR A 736 -7.03 15.21 31.33
CA THR A 736 -5.57 15.08 31.22
C THR A 736 -5.13 14.05 30.19
N ARG A 737 -6.06 13.22 29.70
CA ARG A 737 -5.78 12.01 28.87
C ARG A 737 -4.82 11.05 29.57
N GLY A 738 -4.78 11.09 30.91
CA GLY A 738 -3.85 10.32 31.74
C GLY A 738 -2.40 10.83 31.76
N VAL A 739 -2.13 12.09 31.43
CA VAL A 739 -0.78 12.70 31.45
C VAL A 739 -0.77 13.98 32.28
N GLU A 740 0.03 14.00 33.35
CA GLU A 740 0.18 15.18 34.22
C GLU A 740 0.95 16.32 33.52
N GLN A 741 0.38 17.53 33.54
CA GLN A 741 0.99 18.74 33.01
C GLN A 741 0.77 19.92 33.98
N PRO A 742 1.62 20.98 33.93
CA PRO A 742 1.52 22.09 34.87
C PRO A 742 0.23 22.93 34.76
N ASP A 743 -0.56 22.75 33.70
CA ASP A 743 -1.79 23.50 33.39
C ASP A 743 -3.10 22.71 33.68
N ASN A 744 -3.03 21.61 34.44
CA ASN A 744 -4.17 20.71 34.70
C ASN A 744 -5.45 21.42 35.18
N ALA A 745 -5.35 22.45 36.01
CA ALA A 745 -6.51 23.22 36.50
C ALA A 745 -7.30 23.87 35.35
N GLN A 746 -6.58 24.46 34.39
CA GLN A 746 -7.18 25.09 33.21
C GLN A 746 -7.77 24.04 32.27
N ARG A 747 -7.10 22.88 32.12
CA ARG A 747 -7.57 21.77 31.29
C ARG A 747 -8.86 21.15 31.83
N VAL A 748 -8.95 20.87 33.13
CA VAL A 748 -10.17 20.35 33.78
C VAL A 748 -11.32 21.34 33.66
N THR A 749 -11.07 22.64 33.89
CA THR A 749 -12.11 23.68 33.76
C THR A 749 -12.59 23.82 32.31
N SER A 750 -11.67 23.80 31.33
CA SER A 750 -12.02 23.89 29.90
C SER A 750 -12.76 22.63 29.42
N TRP A 751 -12.35 21.46 29.89
CA TRP A 751 -13.00 20.18 29.62
C TRP A 751 -14.44 20.15 30.15
N TRP A 752 -14.69 20.65 31.36
CA TRP A 752 -16.03 20.74 31.96
C TRP A 752 -16.98 21.67 31.20
N GLN A 753 -16.44 22.74 30.63
CA GLN A 753 -17.18 23.68 29.79
C GLN A 753 -17.34 23.20 28.34
N GLY A 754 -16.60 22.15 27.95
CA GLY A 754 -16.59 21.57 26.61
C GLY A 754 -17.54 20.39 26.44
N GLU A 755 -17.53 19.81 25.23
CA GLU A 755 -18.40 18.67 24.89
C GLU A 755 -17.86 17.32 25.41
N ASP A 756 -16.58 17.24 25.75
CA ASP A 756 -15.91 15.99 26.15
C ASP A 756 -16.48 15.42 27.46
N CYS A 757 -16.78 16.29 28.43
CA CYS A 757 -17.44 15.89 29.67
C CYS A 757 -18.83 15.30 29.41
N ALA A 758 -19.61 15.92 28.51
CA ALA A 758 -20.94 15.42 28.14
C ALA A 758 -20.87 14.04 27.46
N ARG A 759 -19.82 13.78 26.67
CA ARG A 759 -19.59 12.45 26.07
C ARG A 759 -19.33 11.38 27.13
N LEU A 760 -18.52 11.67 28.15
CA LEU A 760 -18.27 10.74 29.25
C LEU A 760 -19.54 10.47 30.08
N ALA A 761 -20.38 11.49 30.32
CA ALA A 761 -21.67 11.31 30.98
C ALA A 761 -22.64 10.44 30.16
N LEU A 762 -22.67 10.62 28.83
CA LEU A 762 -23.45 9.77 27.94
C LEU A 762 -23.01 8.30 27.98
N LEU A 763 -21.72 8.04 28.14
CA LEU A 763 -21.19 6.68 28.31
C LEU A 763 -21.62 6.07 29.65
N GLU A 764 -21.54 6.82 30.75
CA GLU A 764 -21.99 6.35 32.06
C GLU A 764 -23.48 5.98 32.06
N ASP A 765 -24.33 6.81 31.44
CA ASP A 765 -25.77 6.52 31.33
C ASP A 765 -26.05 5.30 30.45
N LEU A 766 -25.29 5.11 29.36
CA LEU A 766 -25.39 3.90 28.54
C LEU A 766 -25.03 2.64 29.36
N LEU A 767 -23.89 2.66 30.05
CA LEU A 767 -23.45 1.51 30.85
C LEU A 767 -24.44 1.21 32.00
N SER A 768 -25.02 2.26 32.60
CA SER A 768 -26.11 2.11 33.58
C SER A 768 -27.34 1.43 32.99
N SER A 769 -27.79 1.90 31.82
CA SER A 769 -28.94 1.33 31.11
C SER A 769 -28.73 -0.14 30.76
N VAL A 770 -27.52 -0.51 30.36
CA VAL A 770 -27.12 -1.89 30.03
C VAL A 770 -27.03 -2.77 31.28
N ASN A 771 -26.69 -2.22 32.44
CA ASN A 771 -26.60 -2.98 33.70
C ASN A 771 -27.97 -3.20 34.36
N ASP A 772 -28.93 -2.29 34.15
CA ASP A 772 -30.29 -2.40 34.68
C ASP A 772 -31.18 -3.35 33.84
N ALA A 773 -30.79 -3.64 32.60
CA ALA A 773 -31.54 -4.47 31.64
C ALA A 773 -30.62 -5.51 30.95
N ASP A 774 -31.10 -6.18 29.91
CA ASP A 774 -30.19 -6.89 29.00
C ASP A 774 -29.50 -5.89 28.05
N LEU A 775 -28.43 -6.31 27.35
CA LEU A 775 -27.67 -5.41 26.47
C LEU A 775 -28.55 -4.76 25.40
N THR A 776 -29.46 -5.53 24.79
CA THR A 776 -30.26 -5.06 23.67
C THR A 776 -31.29 -4.04 24.15
N ASP A 777 -32.10 -4.40 25.13
CA ASP A 777 -33.13 -3.55 25.70
C ASP A 777 -32.50 -2.33 26.39
N GLY A 778 -31.40 -2.51 27.11
CA GLY A 778 -30.66 -1.43 27.76
C GLY A 778 -30.14 -0.37 26.77
N VAL A 779 -29.61 -0.79 25.62
CA VAL A 779 -29.17 0.13 24.55
C VAL A 779 -30.36 0.83 23.89
N LEU A 780 -31.43 0.10 23.57
CA LEU A 780 -32.61 0.70 22.92
C LEU A 780 -33.33 1.69 23.85
N ASP A 781 -33.45 1.36 25.14
CA ASP A 781 -34.00 2.23 26.18
C ASP A 781 -33.15 3.50 26.34
N TYR A 782 -31.82 3.37 26.38
CA TYR A 782 -30.91 4.50 26.41
C TYR A 782 -31.11 5.43 25.20
N ILE A 783 -31.12 4.90 23.98
CA ILE A 783 -31.28 5.71 22.75
C ILE A 783 -32.63 6.43 22.75
N GLU A 784 -33.71 5.74 23.12
CA GLU A 784 -35.05 6.34 23.18
C GLU A 784 -35.15 7.43 24.26
N ARG A 785 -34.56 7.22 25.45
CA ARG A 785 -34.47 8.23 26.51
C ARG A 785 -33.72 9.48 26.05
N GLN A 786 -32.57 9.31 25.38
CA GLN A 786 -31.77 10.43 24.91
C GLN A 786 -32.47 11.20 23.78
N ALA A 787 -33.11 10.51 22.84
CA ALA A 787 -33.93 11.15 21.81
C ALA A 787 -35.11 11.93 22.40
N MET A 788 -35.73 11.42 23.47
CA MET A 788 -36.79 12.12 24.20
C MET A 788 -36.28 13.40 24.86
N THR A 789 -35.07 13.38 25.42
CA THR A 789 -34.42 14.56 25.99
C THR A 789 -34.19 15.64 24.93
N VAL A 790 -33.65 15.27 23.77
CA VAL A 790 -33.45 16.20 22.63
C VAL A 790 -34.79 16.76 22.13
N ALA A 791 -35.82 15.91 22.00
CA ALA A 791 -37.15 16.34 21.57
C ALA A 791 -37.79 17.33 22.55
N LYS A 792 -37.68 17.08 23.86
CA LYS A 792 -38.18 18.00 24.90
C LYS A 792 -37.48 19.35 24.88
N ALA A 793 -36.16 19.36 24.78
CA ALA A 793 -35.36 20.58 24.75
C ALA A 793 -35.65 21.43 23.50
N THR A 794 -36.03 20.80 22.39
CA THR A 794 -36.38 21.47 21.12
C THR A 794 -37.88 21.66 20.91
N GLN A 795 -38.71 21.31 21.90
CA GLN A 795 -40.19 21.39 21.85
C GLN A 795 -40.82 20.63 20.68
N LEU A 796 -40.22 19.50 20.27
CA LEU A 796 -40.71 18.65 19.19
C LEU A 796 -41.40 17.39 19.73
N GLN A 797 -42.28 16.82 18.90
CA GLN A 797 -42.89 15.52 19.14
C GLN A 797 -41.95 14.41 18.65
N LEU A 798 -41.67 13.43 19.52
CA LEU A 798 -40.95 12.19 19.19
C LEU A 798 -41.97 11.08 18.99
N GLU A 799 -41.88 10.39 17.86
CA GLU A 799 -42.56 9.10 17.66
C GLU A 799 -41.51 7.99 17.63
N SER A 800 -41.76 6.87 18.31
CA SER A 800 -40.88 5.71 18.34
C SER A 800 -41.64 4.42 18.04
N ILE A 801 -40.96 3.47 17.38
CA ILE A 801 -41.46 2.10 17.18
C ILE A 801 -40.30 1.12 17.30
N ARG A 802 -40.54 0.03 18.02
CA ARG A 802 -39.62 -1.10 18.15
C ARG A 802 -40.15 -2.28 17.35
N GLU A 803 -39.28 -2.90 16.57
CA GLU A 803 -39.56 -4.08 15.78
C GLU A 803 -38.48 -5.14 16.06
N SER A 804 -38.86 -6.41 16.09
CA SER A 804 -37.92 -7.52 16.24
C SER A 804 -38.15 -8.51 15.10
N ASP A 805 -37.06 -8.90 14.45
CA ASP A 805 -37.06 -9.93 13.41
C ASP A 805 -35.87 -10.90 13.61
N PRO A 806 -35.76 -11.97 12.82
CA PRO A 806 -34.64 -12.92 12.94
C PRO A 806 -33.26 -12.30 12.71
N GLN A 807 -33.16 -11.11 12.11
CA GLN A 807 -31.88 -10.42 11.86
C GLN A 807 -31.49 -9.51 13.04
N GLY A 808 -32.45 -9.02 13.84
CA GLY A 808 -32.14 -8.17 14.99
C GLY A 808 -33.33 -7.42 15.57
N HIS A 809 -33.03 -6.57 16.56
CA HIS A 809 -33.96 -5.62 17.15
C HIS A 809 -33.72 -4.24 16.55
N THR A 810 -34.79 -3.62 16.06
CA THR A 810 -34.75 -2.32 15.40
C THR A 810 -35.60 -1.29 16.15
N LEU A 811 -35.01 -0.14 16.47
CA LEU A 811 -35.71 1.03 16.97
C LEU A 811 -35.74 2.09 15.88
N THR A 812 -36.93 2.51 15.46
CA THR A 812 -37.13 3.64 14.55
C THR A 812 -37.70 4.83 15.29
N LEU A 813 -37.05 5.97 15.18
CA LEU A 813 -37.42 7.25 15.78
C LEU A 813 -37.79 8.24 14.68
N ARG A 814 -38.89 8.99 14.84
CA ARG A 814 -39.20 10.17 14.02
C ARG A 814 -38.96 11.45 14.83
N LEU A 815 -38.09 12.30 14.32
CA LEU A 815 -37.77 13.62 14.86
C LEU A 815 -37.98 14.66 13.76
N SER A 816 -38.84 15.65 14.01
CA SER A 816 -39.19 16.64 12.99
C SER A 816 -38.03 17.63 12.73
N GLY A 817 -37.15 17.33 11.76
CA GLY A 817 -36.10 18.24 11.26
C GLY A 817 -34.74 17.56 10.99
N ALA A 818 -34.13 17.84 9.83
CA ALA A 818 -32.92 17.14 9.38
C ALA A 818 -31.67 17.43 10.21
N GLU A 819 -31.57 18.65 10.74
CA GLU A 819 -30.48 19.05 11.64
C GLU A 819 -30.56 18.32 12.99
N LEU A 820 -31.75 17.91 13.45
CA LEU A 820 -31.92 17.18 14.71
C LEU A 820 -31.53 15.70 14.64
N ALA A 821 -31.62 15.06 13.46
CA ALA A 821 -31.10 13.70 13.29
C ALA A 821 -29.57 13.66 13.43
N ASN A 822 -28.87 14.75 13.08
CA ASN A 822 -27.43 14.92 13.32
C ASN A 822 -27.15 15.24 14.79
N ALA A 823 -28.09 15.90 15.48
CA ALA A 823 -28.09 16.04 16.93
C ALA A 823 -28.39 14.72 17.68
N LEU A 824 -28.08 13.55 17.11
CA LEU A 824 -27.92 12.30 17.86
C LEU A 824 -26.53 11.68 17.62
N ASP A 825 -25.60 12.40 16.99
CA ASP A 825 -24.28 11.89 16.63
C ASP A 825 -23.41 11.42 17.81
N PRO A 826 -23.34 12.14 18.94
CA PRO A 826 -22.61 11.67 20.12
C PRO A 826 -23.20 10.40 20.72
N ILE A 827 -24.52 10.18 20.62
CA ILE A 827 -25.18 8.95 21.08
C ILE A 827 -24.70 7.77 20.22
N ALA A 828 -24.68 7.96 18.89
CA ALA A 828 -24.16 6.96 17.97
C ALA A 828 -22.67 6.67 18.22
N ASP A 829 -21.86 7.70 18.47
CA ASP A 829 -20.43 7.54 18.78
C ASP A 829 -20.19 6.71 20.06
N VAL A 830 -20.98 6.95 21.11
CA VAL A 830 -20.89 6.25 22.40
C VAL A 830 -21.33 4.79 22.27
N VAL A 831 -22.47 4.54 21.62
CA VAL A 831 -23.00 3.19 21.40
C VAL A 831 -22.04 2.36 20.54
N ASP A 832 -21.50 2.94 19.46
CA ASP A 832 -20.56 2.24 18.58
C ASP A 832 -19.25 1.89 19.29
N ALA A 833 -18.81 2.70 20.26
CA ALA A 833 -17.60 2.45 21.05
C ALA A 833 -17.80 1.38 22.13
N ALA A 834 -18.93 1.39 22.83
CA ALA A 834 -19.17 0.53 24.00
C ALA A 834 -19.82 -0.83 23.65
N VAL A 835 -20.64 -0.87 22.57
CA VAL A 835 -21.44 -2.05 22.19
C VAL A 835 -20.84 -2.74 20.96
N GLY A 836 -20.52 -1.97 19.92
CA GLY A 836 -20.03 -2.50 18.65
C GLY A 836 -21.10 -3.24 17.83
N GLY A 837 -20.90 -3.35 16.51
CA GLY A 837 -21.78 -4.13 15.62
C GLY A 837 -23.17 -3.55 15.34
N VAL A 838 -23.49 -2.37 15.85
CA VAL A 838 -24.77 -1.67 15.63
C VAL A 838 -24.82 -1.01 14.24
N THR A 839 -25.99 -1.04 13.59
CA THR A 839 -26.18 -0.41 12.27
C THR A 839 -27.20 0.72 12.34
N TRP A 840 -26.84 1.88 11.79
CA TRP A 840 -27.65 3.09 11.80
C TRP A 840 -28.08 3.47 10.38
N THR A 841 -29.35 3.83 10.24
CA THR A 841 -29.94 4.37 9.00
C THR A 841 -30.61 5.69 9.32
N ARG A 842 -30.29 6.72 8.54
CA ARG A 842 -30.73 8.09 8.78
C ARG A 842 -31.40 8.67 7.54
N ASP A 843 -32.45 9.45 7.76
CA ASP A 843 -32.97 10.38 6.76
C ASP A 843 -33.20 11.76 7.40
N THR A 844 -33.82 12.69 6.65
CA THR A 844 -34.06 14.07 7.10
C THR A 844 -35.00 14.21 8.29
N GLN A 845 -35.70 13.17 8.74
CA GLN A 845 -36.66 13.26 9.84
C GLN A 845 -36.69 12.01 10.73
N SER A 846 -35.80 11.06 10.50
CA SER A 846 -35.86 9.78 11.19
C SER A 846 -34.51 9.10 11.30
N LEU A 847 -34.44 8.26 12.32
CA LEU A 847 -33.29 7.49 12.70
C LEU A 847 -33.74 6.06 12.98
N SER A 848 -33.13 5.09 12.34
CA SER A 848 -33.33 3.68 12.64
C SER A 848 -32.03 3.07 13.12
N VAL A 849 -32.07 2.37 14.24
CA VAL A 849 -30.94 1.66 14.85
C VAL A 849 -31.26 0.18 14.91
N THR A 850 -30.37 -0.66 14.41
CA THR A 850 -30.54 -2.12 14.40
C THR A 850 -29.38 -2.78 15.16
N ILE A 851 -29.73 -3.56 16.18
CA ILE A 851 -28.80 -4.42 16.93
C ILE A 851 -28.96 -5.86 16.43
N PRO A 852 -27.92 -6.50 15.89
CA PRO A 852 -28.04 -7.82 15.28
C PRO A 852 -28.25 -8.91 16.32
N ASN A 853 -29.16 -9.84 16.03
CA ASN A 853 -29.38 -11.03 16.84
C ASN A 853 -28.33 -12.10 16.59
N THR A 854 -27.82 -12.71 17.65
CA THR A 854 -26.94 -13.87 17.57
C THR A 854 -27.79 -15.07 17.10
N PRO A 855 -27.50 -15.69 15.93
CA PRO A 855 -28.29 -16.79 15.40
C PRO A 855 -28.21 -18.04 16.28
N THR A 856 -29.19 -18.95 16.15
CA THR A 856 -29.08 -20.28 16.76
C THR A 856 -27.96 -21.07 16.06
N ALA A 857 -26.95 -21.49 16.82
CA ALA A 857 -25.81 -22.25 16.31
C ALA A 857 -26.22 -23.68 15.88
N PRO A 858 -26.09 -24.06 14.59
CA PRO A 858 -26.39 -25.42 14.14
C PRO A 858 -25.28 -26.43 14.45
N ASP A 859 -24.08 -25.96 14.80
CA ASP A 859 -22.89 -26.78 15.03
C ASP A 859 -21.97 -26.22 16.12
N ALA A 860 -20.95 -27.00 16.50
CA ALA A 860 -20.04 -26.67 17.61
C ALA A 860 -19.13 -25.46 17.33
N LEU A 861 -18.70 -25.24 16.09
CA LEU A 861 -17.84 -24.08 15.76
C LEU A 861 -18.67 -22.81 15.80
N SER A 862 -19.86 -22.84 15.20
CA SER A 862 -20.81 -21.74 15.27
C SER A 862 -21.13 -21.37 16.73
N ARG A 863 -21.30 -22.39 17.59
CA ARG A 863 -21.58 -22.21 19.02
C ARG A 863 -20.42 -21.56 19.76
N ALA A 864 -19.18 -22.03 19.54
CA ALA A 864 -17.99 -21.44 20.13
C ALA A 864 -17.87 -19.93 19.87
N GLY A 865 -18.11 -19.50 18.62
CA GLY A 865 -18.08 -18.07 18.27
C GLY A 865 -19.21 -17.26 18.89
N PHE A 866 -20.44 -17.78 18.89
CA PHE A 866 -21.60 -17.09 19.43
C PHE A 866 -21.58 -16.99 20.95
N ASP A 867 -21.19 -18.06 21.65
CA ASP A 867 -21.04 -18.06 23.11
C ASP A 867 -19.94 -17.06 23.54
N ALA A 868 -18.83 -16.98 22.80
CA ALA A 868 -17.77 -16.01 23.06
C ALA A 868 -18.23 -14.55 22.87
N VAL A 869 -19.09 -14.26 21.89
CA VAL A 869 -19.70 -12.94 21.71
C VAL A 869 -20.59 -12.59 22.90
N GLU A 870 -21.41 -13.52 23.36
CA GLU A 870 -22.26 -13.32 24.55
C GLU A 870 -21.44 -13.17 25.84
N HIS A 871 -20.31 -13.87 25.95
CA HIS A 871 -19.37 -13.72 27.05
C HIS A 871 -18.76 -12.32 27.06
N ALA A 872 -18.19 -11.87 25.94
CA ALA A 872 -17.61 -10.53 25.80
C ALA A 872 -18.66 -9.41 26.01
N ARG A 873 -19.93 -9.67 25.68
CA ARG A 873 -21.06 -8.75 25.94
C ARG A 873 -21.33 -8.57 27.44
N LYS A 874 -21.10 -9.61 28.24
CA LYS A 874 -21.37 -9.67 29.69
C LYS A 874 -20.12 -9.51 30.56
N ASP A 875 -19.03 -8.98 29.99
CA ASP A 875 -17.76 -8.79 30.69
C ASP A 875 -17.97 -7.99 32.00
N PRO A 876 -17.72 -8.59 33.18
CA PRO A 876 -17.91 -7.91 34.47
C PRO A 876 -17.09 -6.64 34.63
N TRP A 877 -15.96 -6.52 33.91
CA TRP A 877 -15.09 -5.34 33.91
C TRP A 877 -15.83 -4.04 33.58
N LEU A 878 -16.92 -4.10 32.80
CA LEU A 878 -17.73 -2.93 32.46
C LEU A 878 -18.44 -2.32 33.67
N ASN A 879 -18.80 -3.14 34.65
CA ASN A 879 -19.42 -2.67 35.89
C ASN A 879 -18.41 -1.86 36.71
N ASP A 880 -17.17 -2.32 36.77
CA ASP A 880 -16.10 -1.62 37.47
C ASP A 880 -15.77 -0.30 36.77
N VAL A 881 -15.70 -0.30 35.43
CA VAL A 881 -15.48 0.93 34.64
C VAL A 881 -16.63 1.92 34.83
N GLN A 882 -17.88 1.46 34.80
CA GLN A 882 -19.04 2.31 35.07
C GLN A 882 -18.96 2.93 36.47
N HIS A 883 -18.60 2.15 37.49
CA HIS A 883 -18.48 2.63 38.86
C HIS A 883 -17.43 3.73 38.98
N GLU A 884 -16.21 3.49 38.49
CA GLU A 884 -15.11 4.46 38.50
C GLU A 884 -15.43 5.73 37.70
N LEU A 885 -16.09 5.57 36.54
CA LEU A 885 -16.51 6.69 35.71
C LEU A 885 -17.56 7.55 36.42
N ARG A 886 -18.53 6.92 37.10
CA ARG A 886 -19.54 7.61 37.89
C ARG A 886 -18.92 8.39 39.05
N GLU A 887 -17.97 7.80 39.76
CA GLU A 887 -17.26 8.49 40.85
C GLU A 887 -16.46 9.69 40.34
N PHE A 888 -15.74 9.52 39.23
CA PHE A 888 -15.00 10.60 38.57
C PHE A 888 -15.90 11.78 38.19
N LEU A 889 -17.03 11.51 37.51
CA LEU A 889 -17.98 12.55 37.10
C LEU A 889 -18.59 13.26 38.33
N ALA A 890 -18.93 12.52 39.38
CA ALA A 890 -19.49 13.09 40.60
C ALA A 890 -18.49 13.93 41.41
N LEU A 891 -17.19 13.62 41.36
CA LEU A 891 -16.13 14.45 41.96
C LEU A 891 -15.91 15.73 41.15
N ALA A 892 -15.88 15.62 39.82
CA ALA A 892 -15.74 16.77 38.93
C ALA A 892 -16.88 17.78 39.11
N GLU A 893 -18.13 17.31 39.20
CA GLU A 893 -19.31 18.14 39.47
C GLU A 893 -19.18 18.89 40.80
N ARG A 894 -18.87 18.18 41.88
CA ARG A 894 -18.68 18.79 43.22
C ARG A 894 -17.56 19.83 43.24
N ALA A 895 -16.47 19.59 42.53
CA ALA A 895 -15.35 20.52 42.47
C ALA A 895 -15.66 21.79 41.67
N LEU A 896 -16.50 21.70 40.64
CA LEU A 896 -16.68 22.77 39.65
C LEU A 896 -17.99 23.55 39.78
N ASP A 897 -18.93 23.07 40.59
CA ASP A 897 -20.14 23.82 41.00
C ASP A 897 -19.88 24.79 42.17
N ASP A 898 -18.76 24.65 42.90
CA ASP A 898 -18.36 25.56 43.98
C ASP A 898 -17.84 26.90 43.42
N THR A 899 -18.51 28.01 43.76
CA THR A 899 -18.10 29.37 43.37
C THR A 899 -17.21 29.96 44.49
N PRO A 900 -15.95 30.39 44.22
CA PRO A 900 -15.45 30.99 42.97
C PRO A 900 -14.58 30.09 42.06
N GLY A 901 -14.62 28.76 42.22
CA GLY A 901 -13.85 27.78 41.43
C GLY A 901 -13.27 26.66 42.29
N PRO A 902 -12.76 25.57 41.68
CA PRO A 902 -12.27 24.40 42.40
C PRO A 902 -11.04 24.76 43.26
N THR A 903 -11.05 24.36 44.53
CA THR A 903 -9.86 24.44 45.39
C THR A 903 -8.77 23.47 44.91
N PRO A 904 -7.48 23.72 45.21
CA PRO A 904 -6.40 22.80 44.87
C PRO A 904 -6.64 21.36 45.35
N VAL A 905 -7.22 21.20 46.56
CA VAL A 905 -7.56 19.88 47.12
C VAL A 905 -8.64 19.18 46.30
N GLN A 906 -9.71 19.88 45.93
CA GLN A 906 -10.77 19.33 45.08
C GLN A 906 -10.24 18.94 43.68
N LEU A 907 -9.31 19.72 43.13
CA LEU A 907 -8.67 19.41 41.85
C LEU A 907 -7.76 18.17 41.96
N ASP A 908 -6.99 18.05 43.04
CA ASP A 908 -6.14 16.89 43.31
C ASP A 908 -6.98 15.60 43.45
N ASP A 909 -8.16 15.68 44.09
CA ASP A 909 -9.10 14.56 44.21
C ASP A 909 -9.64 14.13 42.83
N VAL A 910 -10.00 15.06 41.96
CA VAL A 910 -10.46 14.77 40.58
C VAL A 910 -9.35 14.08 39.76
N LEU A 911 -8.12 14.57 39.86
CA LEU A 911 -6.95 13.99 39.17
C LEU A 911 -6.56 12.63 39.75
N ALA A 912 -6.72 12.43 41.06
CA ALA A 912 -6.54 11.13 41.70
C ALA A 912 -7.57 10.11 41.18
N GLN A 913 -8.83 10.49 41.07
CA GLN A 913 -9.86 9.62 40.51
C GLN A 913 -9.66 9.35 39.01
N GLU A 914 -9.23 10.34 38.22
CA GLU A 914 -8.87 10.10 36.81
C GLU A 914 -7.79 9.02 36.70
N ARG A 915 -6.77 9.04 37.59
CA ARG A 915 -5.74 8.00 37.64
C ARG A 915 -6.29 6.65 38.06
N ALA A 916 -7.23 6.60 39.00
CA ALA A 916 -7.91 5.36 39.40
C ALA A 916 -8.69 4.77 38.21
N LEU A 917 -9.49 5.58 37.51
CA LEU A 917 -10.21 5.18 36.30
C LEU A 917 -9.26 4.70 35.19
N VAL A 918 -8.17 5.44 34.90
CA VAL A 918 -7.15 5.00 33.91
C VAL A 918 -6.47 3.70 34.34
N THR A 919 -6.26 3.50 35.63
CA THR A 919 -5.70 2.25 36.16
C THR A 919 -6.69 1.11 36.00
N GLN A 920 -7.98 1.29 36.30
CA GLN A 920 -9.02 0.29 36.09
C GLN A 920 -9.17 -0.08 34.60
N LEU A 921 -9.05 0.93 33.71
CA LEU A 921 -9.05 0.71 32.27
C LEU A 921 -7.83 -0.10 31.77
N ARG A 922 -6.71 -0.09 32.51
CA ARG A 922 -5.46 -0.80 32.16
C ARG A 922 -5.27 -2.14 32.86
N THR A 923 -5.82 -2.31 34.07
CA THR A 923 -5.61 -3.49 34.94
C THR A 923 -6.59 -4.62 34.67
N GLY A 924 -7.67 -4.36 33.92
CA GLY A 924 -8.51 -5.39 33.34
C GLY A 924 -7.90 -6.05 32.09
N GLY A 925 -6.59 -6.26 32.02
CA GLY A 925 -5.90 -6.92 30.90
C GLY A 925 -5.45 -8.32 31.25
#